data_AF-A0A0E0DDM7-F1
#
_entry.id   AF-A0A0E0DDM7-F1
#
_cell.length_a   1.000
_cell.length_b   1.000
_cell.length_c   1.000
_cell.angle_alpha   90.00
_cell.angle_beta   90.00
_cell.angle_gamma   90.00
#
_symmetry.space_group_name_H-M   'P 1'
#
loop_
_entity.id
_entity.type
_entity.pdbx_description
1 polymer ?
#
loop_
_entity_poly.entity_id
_entity_poly.type
_entity_poly.pdbx_seq_one_letter_code
_entity_poly.pdbx_strand_id
1 'polypeptide(L)'
;MEACCCSSSSVPSASILATGAGLRRRFSPAGAGGGGRAVAVAVGRPIRASAALLAAPAPRRRGGVVVRAVFERFTERAVKAVVFSQREARGMGDETVAPHHLLLGLVAEDRSPLGFLASGVRVERAREACRAAVGKEGLAQAPVGLATDVPFSGASKRVFEAAVEFSRNMGCNFISPEHIALGLFNLNDPTTNNVLKSLGVDSSQLAKQALTRVQGELAKDGREPVGLSSFKVREKFTPGGGKSAIVKYSNKKKEKSALALFCLDLTMRASGGLIDPVIGRKNEIERVVQIICRRTKNNPILLGEAGVGKTAIAEGLALKIANGDVPIFLVGKRILSLDVALLMAGAKERGELEARVTSLIREVHKAGDVILFIDEVHTLIGSGIAGRGSKGAGLDIANLLKPALARGELQCIASTTLDEHRLHFDKDKALARRFQPVLVNEPSQEDAVKILLGLREKYETYHKCKYTLESINAAVYLSARYIADRHLPDKAIDLIDEAGSRARMESFKRKKEEQCSILSKSPDEYWQEIRAVQNMHEVALTNKVKYSLNQNDQEDAVDVEVVGEDKTSPASMLSTSTDKPSLVGSEEIARVTSLWSGIPVQQLTADERKLLVGLDDELRKRVIGQDDAVLAISKAVKRSRVGLNDPDRPIATLIFCGPTGVGKTELTKALAASYFGSVGHSLLLESATVRLDMSEYMERHAVSKLIGSPPGYMGFGEGGTLTEAVRRKPFTVVLLDEIEKAHPDIFNILLQVFEDGHLTDSQGRRVSFKNTLIVMTSNVGSTSISNGRSIGFQTQTDTEEKSYAAMKSLVMEELKAFFRPELLNRIDEVVVFRPLEKTQMLAILNIMLQEVKGRILALGIGLEVSDSMKDLISQHGYDKSYGARPLRRAVTQLVEDVISEAILSGQFKPGDTIMMDTDATGKPCLSRLNDQTVKLSDPTPTL
;
A
#
# COMPACT_ATOMS: atom_id res chain seq x y z
N MET A 1 20.34 -63.84 -0.03
CA MET A 1 20.49 -65.00 -0.93
C MET A 1 21.28 -64.49 -2.13
N GLU A 2 22.50 -64.94 -2.42
CA GLU A 2 23.41 -65.89 -1.74
C GLU A 2 24.90 -65.60 -2.09
N ALA A 3 25.83 -66.15 -1.29
CA ALA A 3 27.22 -66.50 -1.66
C ALA A 3 28.21 -65.38 -2.13
N CYS A 4 29.50 -65.68 -2.40
CA CYS A 4 30.54 -66.11 -1.44
C CYS A 4 31.98 -65.89 -2.00
N CYS A 5 33.00 -65.94 -1.13
CA CYS A 5 34.44 -66.23 -1.39
C CYS A 5 35.35 -65.32 -2.27
N CYS A 6 36.26 -64.61 -1.55
CA CYS A 6 37.74 -64.75 -1.60
C CYS A 6 38.68 -64.03 -2.64
N SER A 7 39.75 -63.43 -2.08
CA SER A 7 41.14 -63.22 -2.61
C SER A 7 41.41 -62.23 -3.78
N SER A 8 42.54 -61.49 -3.83
CA SER A 8 43.67 -61.29 -2.87
C SER A 8 44.61 -60.11 -3.26
N SER A 9 45.45 -59.65 -2.29
CA SER A 9 46.72 -58.87 -2.41
C SER A 9 46.67 -57.41 -2.97
N SER A 10 47.45 -56.43 -2.47
CA SER A 10 48.40 -56.36 -1.32
C SER A 10 48.62 -54.90 -0.86
N VAL A 11 48.47 -54.56 0.43
CA VAL A 11 49.52 -54.24 1.45
C VAL A 11 50.29 -52.91 1.20
N PRO A 12 50.60 -52.06 2.21
CA PRO A 12 50.35 -52.08 3.69
C PRO A 12 49.17 -51.14 4.08
N SER A 13 48.96 -50.53 5.27
CA SER A 13 49.11 -50.76 6.75
C SER A 13 48.40 -49.56 7.45
N ALA A 14 48.24 -49.36 8.77
CA ALA A 14 47.94 -50.16 9.99
C ALA A 14 47.64 -49.13 11.14
N SER A 15 46.93 -49.35 12.25
CA SER A 15 45.95 -50.37 12.72
C SER A 15 45.38 -49.93 14.11
N ILE A 16 44.54 -50.75 14.77
CA ILE A 16 44.20 -50.74 16.24
C ILE A 16 43.27 -49.58 16.74
N LEU A 17 42.18 -49.74 17.54
CA LEU A 17 41.26 -50.80 18.08
C LEU A 17 40.04 -50.05 18.76
N ALA A 18 38.87 -50.56 19.23
CA ALA A 18 38.16 -51.87 19.27
C ALA A 18 36.61 -51.71 19.56
N THR A 19 35.96 -52.83 19.92
CA THR A 19 34.55 -53.21 20.30
C THR A 19 33.95 -52.66 21.62
N GLY A 20 32.66 -52.85 22.05
CA GLY A 20 31.43 -53.49 21.49
C GLY A 20 30.36 -53.95 22.56
N ALA A 21 29.12 -54.36 22.15
CA ALA A 21 28.03 -55.06 22.91
C ALA A 21 27.27 -54.34 24.10
N GLY A 22 26.10 -54.77 24.65
CA GLY A 22 25.03 -55.71 24.17
C GLY A 22 23.97 -56.25 25.19
N LEU A 23 22.64 -56.16 24.87
CA LEU A 23 21.43 -56.94 25.34
C LEU A 23 20.72 -56.79 26.74
N ARG A 24 19.39 -57.10 26.73
CA ARG A 24 18.46 -57.70 27.78
C ARG A 24 17.33 -56.89 28.48
N ARG A 25 16.54 -57.55 29.38
CA ARG A 25 15.05 -57.43 29.56
C ARG A 25 14.52 -57.44 31.03
N ARG A 26 13.38 -56.76 31.26
CA ARG A 26 12.17 -57.06 32.13
C ARG A 26 12.17 -56.98 33.69
N PHE A 27 11.18 -56.21 34.19
CA PHE A 27 10.27 -56.38 35.37
C PHE A 27 10.67 -56.07 36.85
N SER A 28 9.61 -55.83 37.66
CA SER A 28 9.45 -55.23 39.02
C SER A 28 9.60 -56.26 40.21
N PRO A 29 9.21 -56.05 41.52
CA PRO A 29 8.31 -55.06 42.18
C PRO A 29 8.65 -54.54 43.63
N ALA A 30 7.78 -53.67 44.20
CA ALA A 30 7.49 -53.36 45.65
C ALA A 30 8.62 -52.83 46.61
N GLY A 31 8.38 -52.15 47.75
CA GLY A 31 7.16 -51.55 48.37
C GLY A 31 7.36 -51.07 49.84
N ALA A 32 6.49 -50.18 50.36
CA ALA A 32 6.37 -49.65 51.77
C ALA A 32 7.52 -48.76 52.36
N GLY A 33 7.33 -47.89 53.38
CA GLY A 33 6.11 -47.35 54.04
C GLY A 33 6.34 -46.61 55.40
N GLY A 34 5.46 -45.65 55.78
CA GLY A 34 5.30 -45.03 57.14
C GLY A 34 6.35 -43.99 57.62
N GLY A 35 6.08 -43.04 58.55
CA GLY A 35 4.83 -42.56 59.19
C GLY A 35 5.05 -41.64 60.44
N GLY A 36 4.08 -40.77 60.82
CA GLY A 36 4.07 -39.97 62.09
C GLY A 36 3.55 -38.51 61.97
N ARG A 37 2.32 -38.19 62.45
CA ARG A 37 1.92 -37.57 63.76
C ARG A 37 2.23 -36.06 63.90
N ALA A 38 1.24 -35.14 63.82
CA ALA A 38 0.25 -34.68 64.85
C ALA A 38 0.80 -33.51 65.72
N VAL A 39 0.10 -32.44 66.13
CA VAL A 39 -1.23 -32.21 66.80
C VAL A 39 -1.67 -30.73 66.50
N ALA A 40 -2.83 -30.41 65.90
CA ALA A 40 -4.21 -30.19 66.42
C ALA A 40 -4.58 -28.78 67.01
N VAL A 41 -5.68 -28.20 66.46
CA VAL A 41 -6.82 -27.51 67.14
C VAL A 41 -6.59 -26.13 67.80
N ALA A 42 -7.38 -25.05 67.61
CA ALA A 42 -8.47 -24.65 66.68
C ALA A 42 -8.64 -23.08 66.81
N VAL A 43 -9.70 -22.28 66.54
CA VAL A 43 -11.16 -22.38 66.26
C VAL A 43 -11.59 -21.12 65.45
N GLY A 44 -12.62 -21.15 64.60
CA GLY A 44 -13.23 -19.91 64.04
C GLY A 44 -14.36 -20.08 63.01
N ARG A 45 -15.56 -19.56 63.30
CA ARG A 45 -16.78 -19.64 62.44
C ARG A 45 -16.68 -18.87 61.10
N PRO A 46 -17.21 -19.41 59.99
CA PRO A 46 -17.75 -18.60 58.88
C PRO A 46 -19.23 -18.22 59.12
N ILE A 47 -19.68 -17.07 58.60
CA ILE A 47 -21.08 -16.60 58.68
C ILE A 47 -21.64 -16.36 57.25
N ARG A 48 -22.95 -16.63 57.08
CA ARG A 48 -23.68 -16.52 55.81
C ARG A 48 -23.91 -15.08 55.34
N ALA A 49 -23.80 -14.87 54.02
CA ALA A 49 -24.73 -14.06 53.22
C ALA A 49 -24.63 -14.58 51.76
N SER A 50 -25.66 -15.23 51.19
CA SER A 50 -26.92 -14.63 50.71
C SER A 50 -26.71 -13.76 49.47
N ALA A 51 -26.70 -14.38 48.29
CA ALA A 51 -26.87 -13.67 47.02
C ALA A 51 -28.32 -13.16 46.93
N ALA A 52 -28.49 -11.86 46.67
CA ALA A 52 -29.78 -11.19 46.56
C ALA A 52 -29.83 -10.32 45.30
N LEU A 53 -31.02 -10.24 44.69
CA LEU A 53 -31.24 -9.52 43.44
C LEU A 53 -31.11 -8.00 43.64
N LEU A 54 -30.51 -7.31 42.66
CA LEU A 54 -30.98 -5.99 42.24
C LEU A 54 -31.13 -5.96 40.72
N ALA A 55 -32.29 -5.53 40.25
CA ALA A 55 -32.75 -5.79 38.89
C ALA A 55 -32.14 -4.84 37.85
N ALA A 56 -31.76 -5.39 36.70
CA ALA A 56 -31.63 -4.62 35.47
C ALA A 56 -33.03 -4.23 34.95
N PRO A 57 -33.27 -2.98 34.50
CA PRO A 57 -34.58 -2.55 34.02
C PRO A 57 -34.90 -3.16 32.65
N ALA A 58 -36.00 -3.93 32.57
CA ALA A 58 -36.41 -4.59 31.33
C ALA A 58 -36.91 -3.59 30.25
N PRO A 59 -36.49 -3.72 28.99
CA PRO A 59 -36.96 -2.87 27.90
C PRO A 59 -38.41 -3.21 27.52
N ARG A 60 -39.36 -2.33 27.87
CA ARG A 60 -40.78 -2.48 27.51
C ARG A 60 -40.98 -2.39 25.99
N ARG A 61 -41.44 -3.48 25.36
CA ARG A 61 -41.90 -3.48 23.96
C ARG A 61 -43.31 -2.85 23.82
N ARG A 62 -43.34 -1.58 23.39
CA ARG A 62 -44.33 -0.98 22.47
C ARG A 62 -43.54 0.02 21.61
N GLY A 63 -43.80 0.22 20.33
CA GLY A 63 -44.97 -0.14 19.52
C GLY A 63 -45.34 1.09 18.70
N GLY A 64 -44.74 1.23 17.52
CA GLY A 64 -44.80 2.44 16.69
C GLY A 64 -43.51 2.63 15.87
N VAL A 65 -43.67 2.87 14.57
CA VAL A 65 -42.63 3.35 13.65
C VAL A 65 -42.65 4.87 13.66
N VAL A 66 -41.54 5.54 13.27
CA VAL A 66 -41.39 6.87 12.61
C VAL A 66 -40.05 7.54 13.01
N VAL A 67 -39.46 8.32 12.07
CA VAL A 67 -38.20 9.12 12.13
C VAL A 67 -37.17 8.73 13.22
N ARG A 68 -36.40 7.65 13.02
CA ARG A 68 -35.32 7.25 13.96
C ARG A 68 -33.89 7.62 13.52
N ALA A 69 -33.58 7.52 12.23
CA ALA A 69 -32.20 7.61 11.71
C ALA A 69 -31.50 8.98 11.89
N VAL A 70 -32.24 10.07 12.14
CA VAL A 70 -31.65 11.41 12.34
C VAL A 70 -31.21 11.64 13.79
N PHE A 71 -31.83 10.94 14.75
CA PHE A 71 -31.70 11.27 16.17
C PHE A 71 -30.67 10.43 16.95
N GLU A 72 -29.95 9.52 16.30
CA GLU A 72 -28.97 8.63 16.96
C GLU A 72 -27.81 9.37 17.65
N ARG A 73 -27.55 10.63 17.29
CA ARG A 73 -26.54 11.49 17.93
C ARG A 73 -27.11 12.50 18.93
N PHE A 74 -28.42 12.55 19.13
CA PHE A 74 -29.06 13.52 20.03
C PHE A 74 -29.07 12.95 21.46
N THR A 75 -28.73 13.77 22.45
CA THR A 75 -28.86 13.37 23.86
C THR A 75 -30.34 13.18 24.22
N GLU A 76 -30.64 12.41 25.26
CA GLU A 76 -32.03 12.28 25.74
C GLU A 76 -32.69 13.65 26.02
N ARG A 77 -31.91 14.62 26.51
CA ARG A 77 -32.34 16.00 26.73
C ARG A 77 -32.77 16.65 25.41
N ALA A 78 -31.93 16.56 24.37
CA ALA A 78 -32.22 17.11 23.05
C ALA A 78 -33.46 16.44 22.42
N VAL A 79 -33.60 15.12 22.54
CA VAL A 79 -34.80 14.39 22.08
C VAL A 79 -36.05 14.84 22.84
N LYS A 80 -35.97 15.04 24.17
CA LYS A 80 -37.09 15.56 24.99
C LYS A 80 -37.51 16.97 24.54
N ALA A 81 -36.56 17.87 24.30
CA ALA A 81 -36.85 19.22 23.77
C ALA A 81 -37.55 19.17 22.40
N VAL A 82 -37.11 18.30 21.50
CA VAL A 82 -37.73 18.11 20.18
C VAL A 82 -39.15 17.54 20.30
N VAL A 83 -39.37 16.53 21.17
CA VAL A 83 -40.70 15.97 21.44
C VAL A 83 -41.63 17.02 22.08
N PHE A 84 -41.11 17.91 22.93
CA PHE A 84 -41.88 19.05 23.43
C PHE A 84 -42.25 20.03 22.31
N SER A 85 -41.35 20.34 21.37
CA SER A 85 -41.66 21.22 20.23
C SER A 85 -42.82 20.70 19.36
N GLN A 86 -42.91 19.38 19.14
CA GLN A 86 -44.02 18.75 18.42
C GLN A 86 -45.35 18.84 19.21
N ARG A 87 -45.30 18.74 20.54
CA ARG A 87 -46.48 18.88 21.40
C ARG A 87 -46.99 20.32 21.43
N GLU A 88 -46.10 21.31 21.47
CA GLU A 88 -46.48 22.72 21.42
C GLU A 88 -47.09 23.08 20.06
N ALA A 89 -46.50 22.63 18.94
CA ALA A 89 -47.09 22.82 17.61
C ALA A 89 -48.51 22.22 17.50
N ARG A 90 -48.70 20.97 17.96
CA ARG A 90 -50.03 20.34 18.04
C ARG A 90 -50.98 21.13 18.95
N GLY A 91 -50.48 21.68 20.07
CA GLY A 91 -51.23 22.51 21.02
C GLY A 91 -51.58 23.93 20.52
N MET A 92 -50.98 24.37 19.40
CA MET A 92 -51.33 25.62 18.69
C MET A 92 -52.11 25.35 17.38
N GLY A 93 -52.40 24.08 17.07
CA GLY A 93 -53.10 23.67 15.86
C GLY A 93 -52.28 23.87 14.59
N ASP A 94 -50.94 23.79 14.67
CA ASP A 94 -50.05 24.01 13.53
C ASP A 94 -49.61 22.70 12.87
N GLU A 95 -49.78 22.64 11.54
CA GLU A 95 -49.49 21.47 10.71
C GLU A 95 -48.00 21.12 10.62
N THR A 96 -47.11 22.07 10.96
CA THR A 96 -45.66 21.84 10.97
C THR A 96 -44.97 22.44 12.19
N VAL A 97 -43.91 21.79 12.66
CA VAL A 97 -43.02 22.35 13.69
C VAL A 97 -42.17 23.46 13.08
N ALA A 98 -42.22 24.63 13.69
CA ALA A 98 -41.55 25.85 13.27
C ALA A 98 -40.45 26.26 14.26
N PRO A 99 -39.57 27.23 13.95
CA PRO A 99 -38.49 27.67 14.85
C PRO A 99 -38.98 28.15 16.23
N HIS A 100 -40.12 28.86 16.31
CA HIS A 100 -40.73 29.23 17.59
C HIS A 100 -41.28 28.02 18.38
N HIS A 101 -41.71 26.94 17.71
CA HIS A 101 -42.06 25.69 18.39
C HIS A 101 -40.81 24.98 18.94
N LEU A 102 -39.67 25.04 18.25
CA LEU A 102 -38.39 24.58 18.80
C LEU A 102 -37.95 25.41 20.02
N LEU A 103 -38.16 26.74 20.00
CA LEU A 103 -37.90 27.60 21.15
C LEU A 103 -38.71 27.15 22.38
N LEU A 104 -40.02 26.95 22.24
CA LEU A 104 -40.87 26.44 23.33
C LEU A 104 -40.43 25.05 23.82
N GLY A 105 -40.04 24.17 22.91
CA GLY A 105 -39.52 22.84 23.25
C GLY A 105 -38.25 22.88 24.11
N LEU A 106 -37.36 23.84 23.84
CA LEU A 106 -36.16 24.09 24.66
C LEU A 106 -36.49 24.73 26.01
N VAL A 107 -37.42 25.70 26.05
CA VAL A 107 -37.91 26.30 27.31
C VAL A 107 -38.60 25.26 28.21
N ALA A 108 -39.26 24.24 27.62
CA ALA A 108 -39.88 23.13 28.34
C ALA A 108 -38.89 22.04 28.80
N GLU A 109 -37.67 22.00 28.27
CA GLU A 109 -36.61 21.09 28.70
C GLU A 109 -35.78 21.64 29.86
N ASP A 110 -35.46 22.95 29.86
CA ASP A 110 -34.61 23.55 30.89
C ASP A 110 -35.36 23.71 32.23
N ARG A 111 -35.26 22.65 33.04
CA ARG A 111 -35.78 22.57 34.41
C ARG A 111 -34.87 23.20 35.47
N SER A 112 -33.85 23.99 35.09
CA SER A 112 -33.02 24.68 36.08
C SER A 112 -33.83 25.73 36.85
N PRO A 113 -33.50 26.05 38.12
CA PRO A 113 -34.27 27.02 38.93
C PRO A 113 -34.36 28.43 38.33
N LEU A 114 -33.46 28.78 37.41
CA LEU A 114 -33.43 30.06 36.70
C LEU A 114 -34.05 30.00 35.29
N GLY A 115 -34.55 28.84 34.84
CA GLY A 115 -35.20 28.64 33.54
C GLY A 115 -34.28 28.82 32.33
N PHE A 116 -34.80 28.53 31.13
CA PHE A 116 -34.14 28.60 29.82
C PHE A 116 -32.88 29.48 29.73
N LEU A 117 -31.72 28.86 29.95
CA LEU A 117 -30.38 29.47 29.94
C LEU A 117 -30.25 30.71 30.86
N ALA A 118 -30.77 30.55 32.09
CA ALA A 118 -30.81 31.49 33.21
C ALA A 118 -31.42 32.88 32.91
N SER A 119 -32.43 32.91 32.03
CA SER A 119 -33.18 34.12 31.67
C SER A 119 -34.42 34.40 32.52
N GLY A 120 -34.79 33.49 33.44
CA GLY A 120 -36.03 33.56 34.23
C GLY A 120 -37.31 33.19 33.46
N VAL A 121 -37.22 32.89 32.16
CA VAL A 121 -38.38 32.56 31.32
C VAL A 121 -38.95 31.19 31.68
N ARG A 122 -40.28 31.15 31.90
CA ARG A 122 -41.08 29.93 32.08
C ARG A 122 -41.91 29.63 30.83
N VAL A 123 -42.24 28.35 30.64
CA VAL A 123 -42.99 27.83 29.48
C VAL A 123 -44.30 28.57 29.23
N GLU A 124 -45.05 28.92 30.28
CA GLU A 124 -46.36 29.59 30.18
C GLU A 124 -46.23 30.97 29.51
N ARG A 125 -45.36 31.84 30.06
CA ARG A 125 -45.06 33.16 29.48
C ARG A 125 -44.46 33.07 28.08
N ALA A 126 -43.65 32.04 27.80
CA ALA A 126 -43.14 31.79 26.45
C ALA A 126 -44.26 31.39 25.47
N ARG A 127 -45.22 30.57 25.90
CA ARG A 127 -46.38 30.15 25.09
C ARG A 127 -47.30 31.33 24.76
N GLU A 128 -47.52 32.24 25.71
CA GLU A 128 -48.22 33.51 25.50
C GLU A 128 -47.49 34.38 24.47
N ALA A 129 -46.18 34.57 24.65
CA ALA A 129 -45.33 35.33 23.72
C ALA A 129 -45.35 34.76 22.29
N CYS A 130 -45.35 33.42 22.13
CA CYS A 130 -45.52 32.76 20.83
C CYS A 130 -46.90 33.03 20.20
N ARG A 131 -47.99 32.89 20.97
CA ARG A 131 -49.35 33.16 20.46
C ARG A 131 -49.50 34.59 19.95
N ALA A 132 -49.00 35.56 20.73
CA ALA A 132 -49.00 36.97 20.33
C ALA A 132 -48.13 37.23 19.09
N ALA A 133 -46.95 36.61 18.99
CA ALA A 133 -46.05 36.78 17.84
C ALA A 133 -46.53 36.09 16.55
N VAL A 134 -47.43 35.11 16.65
CA VAL A 134 -48.03 34.38 15.50
C VAL A 134 -49.41 34.94 15.11
N GLY A 135 -50.00 35.82 15.93
CA GLY A 135 -51.24 36.55 15.58
C GLY A 135 -52.54 35.74 15.65
N LYS A 136 -52.52 34.55 16.26
CA LYS A 136 -53.71 33.70 16.45
C LYS A 136 -54.49 34.10 17.71
N GLU A 137 -55.25 35.18 17.65
CA GLU A 137 -56.30 35.46 18.65
C GLU A 137 -57.55 34.62 18.37
N GLY A 138 -57.60 33.40 18.92
CA GLY A 138 -58.76 32.53 18.80
C GLY A 138 -58.64 31.23 19.59
N LEU A 139 -59.75 30.78 20.18
CA LEU A 139 -59.88 29.47 20.84
C LEU A 139 -60.00 28.35 19.79
N ALA A 140 -58.88 28.04 19.12
CA ALA A 140 -58.79 26.88 18.23
C ALA A 140 -58.96 25.58 19.04
N GLN A 141 -60.10 24.91 18.89
CA GLN A 141 -60.34 23.58 19.43
C GLN A 141 -59.37 22.58 18.77
N ALA A 142 -58.76 21.70 19.57
CA ALA A 142 -57.74 20.78 19.07
C ALA A 142 -58.33 19.74 18.10
N PRO A 143 -57.81 19.61 16.86
CA PRO A 143 -58.19 18.52 15.98
C PRO A 143 -57.75 17.19 16.59
N VAL A 144 -58.72 16.31 16.92
CA VAL A 144 -58.45 14.98 17.48
C VAL A 144 -58.04 14.01 16.36
N GLY A 145 -56.85 14.24 15.80
CA GLY A 145 -56.24 13.41 14.77
C GLY A 145 -55.23 12.42 15.34
N LEU A 146 -55.37 11.15 15.01
CA LEU A 146 -54.49 10.05 15.45
C LEU A 146 -53.10 10.00 14.75
N ALA A 147 -52.72 11.06 14.04
CA ALA A 147 -51.37 11.19 13.46
C ALA A 147 -50.34 11.43 14.58
N THR A 148 -49.44 10.46 14.81
CA THR A 148 -48.50 10.47 15.93
C THR A 148 -47.49 11.62 15.88
N ASP A 149 -47.12 12.07 14.68
CA ASP A 149 -45.97 12.96 14.45
C ASP A 149 -46.33 14.18 13.60
N VAL A 150 -46.01 15.37 14.11
CA VAL A 150 -46.08 16.63 13.35
C VAL A 150 -44.76 16.82 12.60
N PRO A 151 -44.75 17.04 11.27
CA PRO A 151 -43.53 17.17 10.47
C PRO A 151 -42.79 18.49 10.73
N PHE A 152 -41.46 18.50 10.56
CA PHE A 152 -40.64 19.69 10.73
C PHE A 152 -40.60 20.55 9.46
N SER A 153 -40.85 21.86 9.62
CA SER A 153 -40.71 22.87 8.57
C SER A 153 -39.28 22.94 8.01
N GLY A 154 -39.15 23.48 6.79
CA GLY A 154 -37.83 23.75 6.17
C GLY A 154 -37.00 24.82 6.90
N ALA A 155 -37.57 25.55 7.86
CA ALA A 155 -36.81 26.40 8.77
C ALA A 155 -36.27 25.58 9.97
N SER A 156 -37.11 24.74 10.58
CA SER A 156 -36.69 23.84 11.67
C SER A 156 -35.65 22.80 11.25
N LYS A 157 -35.68 22.31 10.00
CA LYS A 157 -34.62 21.42 9.47
C LYS A 157 -33.24 22.11 9.47
N ARG A 158 -33.17 23.36 9.02
CA ARG A 158 -31.94 24.19 9.06
C ARG A 158 -31.43 24.43 10.49
N VAL A 159 -32.33 24.54 11.48
CA VAL A 159 -31.92 24.63 12.90
C VAL A 159 -31.16 23.38 13.35
N PHE A 160 -31.59 22.18 12.94
CA PHE A 160 -30.88 20.93 13.23
C PHE A 160 -29.57 20.79 12.45
N GLU A 161 -29.52 21.22 11.19
CA GLU A 161 -28.29 21.26 10.38
C GLU A 161 -27.23 22.15 11.06
N ALA A 162 -27.59 23.37 11.45
CA ALA A 162 -26.72 24.27 12.20
C ALA A 162 -26.29 23.68 13.57
N ALA A 163 -27.19 23.00 14.29
CA ALA A 163 -26.87 22.33 15.55
C ALA A 163 -25.83 21.20 15.38
N VAL A 164 -25.90 20.45 14.28
CA VAL A 164 -24.88 19.44 13.90
C VAL A 164 -23.53 20.10 13.60
N GLU A 165 -23.51 21.24 12.92
CA GLU A 165 -22.29 22.00 12.66
C GLU A 165 -21.66 22.54 13.95
N PHE A 166 -22.45 23.11 14.86
CA PHE A 166 -21.95 23.55 16.17
C PHE A 166 -21.37 22.38 16.98
N SER A 167 -22.03 21.20 16.99
CA SER A 167 -21.53 20.01 17.68
C SER A 167 -20.18 19.55 17.12
N ARG A 168 -20.05 19.48 15.78
CA ARG A 168 -18.78 19.14 15.12
C ARG A 168 -17.68 20.16 15.43
N ASN A 169 -17.98 21.46 15.34
CA ASN A 169 -17.01 22.53 15.56
C ASN A 169 -16.55 22.64 17.02
N MET A 170 -17.29 22.08 17.98
CA MET A 170 -16.92 22.01 19.40
C MET A 170 -16.34 20.65 19.82
N GLY A 171 -16.17 19.70 18.88
CA GLY A 171 -15.67 18.35 19.16
C GLY A 171 -16.67 17.44 19.88
N CYS A 172 -17.93 17.85 19.98
CA CYS A 172 -19.01 17.10 20.63
C CYS A 172 -19.50 15.96 19.72
N ASN A 173 -19.31 14.72 20.13
CA ASN A 173 -19.86 13.54 19.43
C ASN A 173 -21.39 13.42 19.54
N PHE A 174 -22.02 14.23 20.41
CA PHE A 174 -23.45 14.29 20.67
C PHE A 174 -24.02 15.71 20.41
N ILE A 175 -25.34 15.80 20.26
CA ILE A 175 -26.10 17.03 20.06
C ILE A 175 -26.99 17.24 21.30
N SER A 176 -26.76 18.32 22.04
CA SER A 176 -27.53 18.69 23.24
C SER A 176 -28.55 19.81 22.95
N PRO A 177 -29.51 20.10 23.86
CA PRO A 177 -30.43 21.24 23.71
C PRO A 177 -29.73 22.58 23.44
N GLU A 178 -28.57 22.79 24.05
CA GLU A 178 -27.76 24.00 23.92
C GLU A 178 -27.21 24.16 22.49
N HIS A 179 -26.87 23.06 21.81
CA HIS A 179 -26.48 23.08 20.40
C HIS A 179 -27.67 23.46 19.49
N ILE A 180 -28.88 22.99 19.81
CA ILE A 180 -30.11 23.36 19.10
C ILE A 180 -30.45 24.84 19.33
N ALA A 181 -30.25 25.35 20.56
CA ALA A 181 -30.41 26.76 20.88
C ALA A 181 -29.42 27.65 20.09
N LEU A 182 -28.14 27.26 19.99
CA LEU A 182 -27.15 27.95 19.17
C LEU A 182 -27.54 27.95 17.68
N GLY A 183 -27.99 26.82 17.13
CA GLY A 183 -28.55 26.72 15.79
C GLY A 183 -29.71 27.70 15.55
N LEU A 184 -30.64 27.75 16.51
CA LEU A 184 -31.83 28.57 16.47
C LEU A 184 -31.51 30.08 16.50
N PHE A 185 -30.62 30.52 17.39
CA PHE A 185 -30.21 31.93 17.47
C PHE A 185 -29.39 32.38 16.26
N ASN A 186 -28.54 31.51 15.69
CA ASN A 186 -27.70 31.84 14.54
C ASN A 186 -28.52 32.09 13.26
N LEU A 187 -29.62 31.35 13.06
CA LEU A 187 -30.45 31.46 11.87
C LEU A 187 -31.30 32.74 11.80
N ASN A 188 -31.38 33.53 12.89
CA ASN A 188 -32.04 34.83 12.94
C ASN A 188 -33.51 34.84 12.45
N ASP A 189 -34.23 33.74 12.66
CA ASP A 189 -35.64 33.59 12.26
C ASP A 189 -36.52 34.72 12.83
N PRO A 190 -37.36 35.39 12.02
CA PRO A 190 -38.12 36.55 12.46
C PRO A 190 -39.19 36.21 13.52
N THR A 191 -39.81 35.03 13.46
CA THR A 191 -40.81 34.63 14.46
C THR A 191 -40.17 34.42 15.82
N THR A 192 -39.04 33.72 15.86
CA THR A 192 -38.22 33.46 17.04
C THR A 192 -37.69 34.76 17.64
N ASN A 193 -37.18 35.67 16.79
CA ASN A 193 -36.69 36.98 17.22
C ASN A 193 -37.80 37.88 17.81
N ASN A 194 -39.04 37.80 17.30
CA ASN A 194 -40.16 38.54 17.86
C ASN A 194 -40.61 37.99 19.22
N VAL A 195 -40.59 36.66 19.40
CA VAL A 195 -40.87 36.01 20.70
C VAL A 195 -39.81 36.36 21.75
N LEU A 196 -38.53 36.34 21.39
CA LEU A 196 -37.45 36.72 22.32
C LEU A 196 -37.56 38.20 22.76
N LYS A 197 -37.95 39.10 21.84
CA LYS A 197 -38.23 40.52 22.16
C LYS A 197 -39.41 40.69 23.11
N SER A 198 -40.54 40.00 22.90
CA SER A 198 -41.71 40.13 23.79
C SER A 198 -41.48 39.48 25.17
N LEU A 199 -40.54 38.54 25.26
CA LEU A 199 -40.02 38.01 26.52
C LEU A 199 -39.00 38.93 27.21
N GLY A 200 -38.46 39.93 26.50
CA GLY A 200 -37.44 40.85 27.01
C GLY A 200 -36.04 40.26 27.12
N VAL A 201 -35.72 39.20 26.35
CA VAL A 201 -34.47 38.45 26.46
C VAL A 201 -33.62 38.59 25.21
N ASP A 202 -32.35 38.95 25.38
CA ASP A 202 -31.39 39.12 24.28
C ASP A 202 -30.76 37.79 23.86
N SER A 203 -30.87 37.45 22.56
CA SER A 203 -30.32 36.23 21.98
C SER A 203 -28.79 36.16 22.08
N SER A 204 -28.11 37.31 22.13
CA SER A 204 -26.66 37.37 22.30
C SER A 204 -26.21 36.82 23.67
N GLN A 205 -27.02 37.02 24.70
CA GLN A 205 -26.75 36.58 26.08
C GLN A 205 -27.10 35.10 26.25
N LEU A 206 -28.24 34.66 25.70
CA LEU A 206 -28.62 33.24 25.67
C LEU A 206 -27.58 32.38 24.95
N ALA A 207 -27.05 32.85 23.81
CA ALA A 207 -25.98 32.16 23.08
C ALA A 207 -24.68 32.05 23.89
N LYS A 208 -24.29 33.12 24.61
CA LYS A 208 -23.13 33.10 25.52
C LYS A 208 -23.34 32.07 26.65
N GLN A 209 -24.53 31.99 27.25
CA GLN A 209 -24.84 31.00 28.28
C GLN A 209 -24.92 29.55 27.75
N ALA A 210 -25.47 29.35 26.55
CA ALA A 210 -25.45 28.04 25.88
C ALA A 210 -24.02 27.51 25.73
N LEU A 211 -23.11 28.36 25.24
CA LEU A 211 -21.69 28.02 25.07
C LEU A 211 -21.03 27.63 26.40
N THR A 212 -21.25 28.40 27.47
CA THR A 212 -20.70 28.09 28.81
C THR A 212 -21.23 26.77 29.36
N ARG A 213 -22.51 26.42 29.13
CA ARG A 213 -23.07 25.12 29.55
C ARG A 213 -22.47 23.95 28.74
N VAL A 214 -22.31 24.08 27.42
CA VAL A 214 -21.63 23.05 26.60
C VAL A 214 -20.17 22.85 27.02
N GLN A 215 -19.44 23.92 27.29
CA GLN A 215 -18.07 23.84 27.84
C GLN A 215 -18.04 23.14 29.21
N GLY A 216 -19.05 23.37 30.05
CA GLY A 216 -19.21 22.70 31.34
C GLY A 216 -19.65 21.22 31.25
N GLU A 217 -20.24 20.78 30.13
CA GLU A 217 -20.45 19.35 29.85
C GLU A 217 -19.16 18.70 29.30
N LEU A 218 -18.47 19.34 28.34
CA LEU A 218 -17.18 18.87 27.81
C LEU A 218 -16.10 18.69 28.90
N ALA A 219 -16.05 19.59 29.88
CA ALA A 219 -15.13 19.48 31.00
C ALA A 219 -15.38 18.27 31.92
N LYS A 220 -16.62 17.75 31.98
CA LYS A 220 -16.95 16.54 32.76
C LYS A 220 -16.51 15.25 32.04
N ASP A 221 -16.46 15.27 30.71
CA ASP A 221 -15.91 14.19 29.88
C ASP A 221 -14.36 14.16 29.87
N GLY A 222 -13.70 15.00 30.70
CA GLY A 222 -12.24 15.00 30.87
C GLY A 222 -11.47 15.55 29.67
N ARG A 223 -12.10 16.38 28.83
CA ARG A 223 -11.48 16.96 27.62
C ARG A 223 -11.31 18.46 27.76
N GLU A 224 -10.08 18.95 27.52
CA GLU A 224 -9.86 20.39 27.35
C GLU A 224 -10.50 20.90 26.04
N PRO A 225 -11.08 22.11 26.02
CA PRO A 225 -11.74 22.66 24.83
C PRO A 225 -10.73 23.15 23.79
N VAL A 226 -10.37 22.26 22.85
CA VAL A 226 -9.45 22.57 21.75
C VAL A 226 -10.11 23.45 20.69
N GLY A 227 -9.59 24.68 20.51
CA GLY A 227 -9.80 25.50 19.30
C GLY A 227 -11.08 26.33 19.27
N LEU A 228 -11.04 27.56 19.82
CA LEU A 228 -12.20 28.47 19.85
C LEU A 228 -11.88 29.92 19.41
N SER A 229 -10.83 30.11 18.60
CA SER A 229 -10.37 31.42 18.10
C SER A 229 -11.19 32.00 16.93
N SER A 230 -12.21 31.29 16.44
CA SER A 230 -12.96 31.61 15.21
C SER A 230 -14.41 32.11 15.45
N PHE A 231 -14.98 31.94 16.65
CA PHE A 231 -16.39 32.25 16.91
C PHE A 231 -16.66 33.75 17.14
N LYS A 232 -16.88 34.49 16.04
CA LYS A 232 -17.42 35.85 16.08
C LYS A 232 -18.95 35.85 16.11
N VAL A 233 -19.54 36.13 17.26
CA VAL A 233 -20.94 36.60 17.33
C VAL A 233 -21.02 37.97 16.63
N ARG A 234 -21.96 38.13 15.70
CA ARG A 234 -22.02 39.29 14.79
C ARG A 234 -22.70 40.50 15.42
N GLU A 235 -22.02 41.14 16.37
CA GLU A 235 -22.45 42.42 16.95
C GLU A 235 -22.51 43.51 15.85
N LYS A 236 -23.64 44.23 15.76
CA LYS A 236 -23.83 45.33 14.81
C LYS A 236 -23.24 46.63 15.38
N PHE A 237 -22.04 47.00 14.94
CA PHE A 237 -21.49 48.32 15.22
C PHE A 237 -22.12 49.41 14.35
N THR A 238 -22.55 50.51 14.99
CA THR A 238 -22.69 51.82 14.35
C THR A 238 -21.34 52.54 14.33
N PRO A 239 -21.02 53.34 13.29
CA PRO A 239 -19.72 54.00 13.18
C PRO A 239 -19.68 55.36 13.90
N GLY A 240 -18.70 55.57 14.79
CA GLY A 240 -18.44 56.89 15.35
C GLY A 240 -17.39 56.94 16.47
N GLY A 241 -16.28 57.66 16.24
CA GLY A 241 -15.61 58.43 17.30
C GLY A 241 -14.55 57.75 18.20
N GLY A 242 -13.36 57.51 17.66
CA GLY A 242 -12.12 58.04 18.26
C GLY A 242 -11.37 57.28 19.39
N LYS A 243 -10.03 57.34 19.28
CA LYS A 243 -9.01 57.21 20.35
C LYS A 243 -8.92 55.88 21.10
N SER A 244 -8.19 54.93 20.52
CA SER A 244 -7.62 53.78 21.25
C SER A 244 -6.57 54.24 22.28
N ALA A 245 -6.76 53.86 23.55
CA ALA A 245 -5.79 54.06 24.63
C ALA A 245 -5.40 52.69 25.22
N ILE A 246 -4.28 52.12 24.75
CA ILE A 246 -3.81 50.80 25.20
C ILE A 246 -3.12 50.93 26.57
N VAL A 247 -3.88 50.70 27.64
CA VAL A 247 -3.31 50.47 28.98
C VAL A 247 -2.69 49.07 28.99
N LYS A 248 -1.35 49.01 29.08
CA LYS A 248 -0.61 47.75 29.08
C LYS A 248 -0.77 47.00 30.40
N TYR A 249 -1.42 45.83 30.39
CA TYR A 249 -1.14 44.81 31.40
C TYR A 249 0.25 44.21 31.12
N SER A 250 1.17 44.42 32.05
CA SER A 250 2.61 44.13 31.92
C SER A 250 2.96 42.65 32.18
N ASN A 251 2.31 41.73 31.46
CA ASN A 251 2.74 40.33 31.48
C ASN A 251 4.10 40.23 30.77
N LYS A 252 5.17 39.97 31.52
CA LYS A 252 6.54 39.93 31.00
C LYS A 252 6.68 38.81 29.99
N LYS A 253 6.72 39.14 28.69
CA LYS A 253 7.33 38.28 27.67
C LYS A 253 8.77 38.00 28.11
N LYS A 254 9.03 36.82 28.66
CA LYS A 254 10.35 36.19 28.48
C LYS A 254 10.53 36.04 26.97
N GLU A 255 11.66 36.50 26.46
CA GLU A 255 12.08 36.16 25.10
C GLU A 255 12.16 34.63 25.02
N LYS A 256 11.63 34.04 23.94
CA LYS A 256 11.77 32.60 23.73
C LYS A 256 13.25 32.33 23.49
N SER A 257 13.89 31.55 24.35
CA SER A 257 15.30 31.19 24.20
C SER A 257 15.48 30.43 22.88
N ALA A 258 16.66 30.55 22.27
CA ALA A 258 16.99 29.90 20.99
C ALA A 258 16.77 28.37 21.06
N LEU A 259 17.09 27.74 22.20
CA LEU A 259 16.81 26.32 22.43
C LEU A 259 15.31 25.98 22.32
N ALA A 260 14.42 26.87 22.76
CA ALA A 260 12.96 26.70 22.67
C ALA A 260 12.35 27.20 21.35
N LEU A 261 13.19 27.59 20.38
CA LEU A 261 12.80 28.00 19.02
C LEU A 261 13.31 27.03 17.96
N PHE A 262 14.51 26.46 18.14
CA PHE A 262 15.19 25.64 17.14
C PHE A 262 15.43 24.18 17.58
N CYS A 263 15.11 23.81 18.82
CA CYS A 263 15.31 22.44 19.31
C CYS A 263 14.05 21.79 19.90
N LEU A 264 13.98 20.46 19.79
CA LEU A 264 12.95 19.61 20.38
C LEU A 264 13.55 18.80 21.54
N ASP A 265 12.96 18.86 22.74
CA ASP A 265 13.44 18.14 23.92
C ASP A 265 13.01 16.66 23.88
N LEU A 266 13.96 15.78 23.54
CA LEU A 266 13.73 14.33 23.45
C LEU A 266 13.59 13.71 24.85
N THR A 267 14.25 14.26 25.88
CA THR A 267 14.12 13.77 27.25
C THR A 267 12.73 14.08 27.83
N MET A 268 12.14 15.23 27.46
CA MET A 268 10.75 15.57 27.78
C MET A 268 9.74 14.73 26.97
N ARG A 269 10.02 14.39 25.71
CA ARG A 269 9.19 13.43 24.96
C ARG A 269 9.27 12.02 25.55
N ALA A 270 10.44 11.59 26.02
CA ALA A 270 10.62 10.30 26.68
C ALA A 270 9.79 10.19 27.97
N SER A 271 9.88 11.16 28.88
CA SER A 271 9.09 11.15 30.12
C SER A 271 7.59 11.31 29.91
N GLY A 272 7.17 11.93 28.80
CA GLY A 272 5.78 11.97 28.35
C GLY A 272 5.27 10.69 27.64
N GLY A 273 6.10 9.66 27.45
CA GLY A 273 5.72 8.44 26.70
C GLY A 273 5.58 8.64 25.18
N LEU A 274 6.03 9.77 24.65
CA LEU A 274 5.89 10.20 23.24
C LEU A 274 7.05 9.74 22.34
N ILE A 275 7.82 8.73 22.78
CA ILE A 275 8.93 8.10 22.06
C ILE A 275 8.63 6.60 21.87
N ASP A 276 9.22 5.99 20.85
CA ASP A 276 9.03 4.58 20.52
C ASP A 276 9.99 3.65 21.29
N PRO A 277 9.59 2.40 21.58
CA PRO A 277 10.43 1.46 22.31
C PRO A 277 11.66 1.07 21.48
N VAL A 278 12.84 1.51 21.92
CA VAL A 278 14.10 1.28 21.18
C VAL A 278 14.62 -0.14 21.45
N ILE A 279 14.53 -0.98 20.43
CA ILE A 279 14.82 -2.41 20.48
C ILE A 279 16.12 -2.72 19.70
N GLY A 280 16.86 -3.74 20.13
CA GLY A 280 18.11 -4.20 19.51
C GLY A 280 19.37 -3.35 19.80
N ARG A 281 19.23 -2.01 19.85
CA ARG A 281 20.36 -1.04 19.86
C ARG A 281 21.13 -0.85 21.18
N LYS A 282 21.20 -1.87 22.05
CA LYS A 282 21.81 -1.72 23.40
C LYS A 282 23.31 -1.37 23.32
N ASN A 283 24.05 -2.09 22.48
CA ASN A 283 25.50 -1.96 22.37
C ASN A 283 25.89 -0.57 21.83
N GLU A 284 25.13 -0.03 20.88
CA GLU A 284 25.33 1.28 20.29
C GLU A 284 25.01 2.40 21.29
N ILE A 285 23.92 2.28 22.06
CA ILE A 285 23.58 3.24 23.12
C ILE A 285 24.64 3.24 24.23
N GLU A 286 25.09 2.06 24.68
CA GLU A 286 26.18 1.95 25.65
C GLU A 286 27.49 2.52 25.10
N ARG A 287 27.77 2.32 23.81
CA ARG A 287 28.93 2.94 23.15
C ARG A 287 28.84 4.46 23.08
N VAL A 288 27.65 5.00 22.83
CA VAL A 288 27.37 6.45 22.88
C VAL A 288 27.60 6.99 24.30
N VAL A 289 27.09 6.32 25.34
CA VAL A 289 27.34 6.67 26.76
C VAL A 289 28.84 6.68 27.08
N GLN A 290 29.57 5.63 26.71
CA GLN A 290 31.04 5.55 26.92
C GLN A 290 31.79 6.74 26.31
N ILE A 291 31.33 7.23 25.15
CA ILE A 291 31.95 8.37 24.46
C ILE A 291 31.60 9.68 25.17
N ILE A 292 30.31 9.89 25.47
CA ILE A 292 29.81 11.10 26.15
C ILE A 292 30.48 11.30 27.52
N CYS A 293 30.79 10.22 28.25
CA CYS A 293 31.51 10.26 29.53
C CYS A 293 33.03 10.50 29.44
N ARG A 294 33.61 10.69 28.24
CA ARG A 294 35.05 11.01 28.11
C ARG A 294 35.36 12.46 28.52
N ARG A 295 36.57 12.67 29.05
CA ARG A 295 37.11 14.03 29.31
C ARG A 295 37.47 14.81 28.04
N THR A 296 37.79 14.12 26.93
CA THR A 296 38.07 14.71 25.62
C THR A 296 37.59 13.78 24.50
N LYS A 297 37.25 14.34 23.32
CA LYS A 297 36.60 13.60 22.21
C LYS A 297 35.32 12.89 22.67
N ASN A 298 34.45 13.67 23.29
CA ASN A 298 33.22 13.28 23.97
C ASN A 298 31.95 13.48 23.12
N ASN A 299 32.12 13.63 21.81
CA ASN A 299 31.05 13.79 20.82
C ASN A 299 31.00 12.53 19.94
N PRO A 300 30.02 11.63 20.09
CA PRO A 300 29.86 10.49 19.18
C PRO A 300 29.29 10.94 17.84
N ILE A 301 29.72 10.29 16.76
CA ILE A 301 29.07 10.39 15.44
C ILE A 301 28.59 9.01 14.99
N LEU A 302 27.29 8.90 14.73
CA LEU A 302 26.59 7.71 14.28
C LEU A 302 26.73 7.58 12.77
N LEU A 303 27.42 6.55 12.31
CA LEU A 303 27.72 6.29 10.90
C LEU A 303 27.03 5.00 10.45
N GLY A 304 26.25 5.09 9.38
CA GLY A 304 25.52 3.96 8.79
C GLY A 304 24.60 4.44 7.68
N GLU A 305 23.83 3.56 7.07
CA GLU A 305 22.97 3.94 5.94
C GLU A 305 21.71 4.70 6.35
N ALA A 306 21.00 5.26 5.38
CA ALA A 306 19.66 5.80 5.62
C ALA A 306 18.68 4.67 6.03
N GLY A 307 17.73 4.99 6.91
CA GLY A 307 16.72 4.05 7.39
C GLY A 307 17.13 3.13 8.57
N VAL A 308 18.42 2.99 8.91
CA VAL A 308 18.88 2.03 9.95
C VAL A 308 18.51 2.39 11.40
N GLY A 309 17.82 3.51 11.64
CA GLY A 309 17.39 3.94 12.98
C GLY A 309 18.46 4.68 13.81
N LYS A 310 19.22 5.60 13.18
CA LYS A 310 20.22 6.44 13.89
C LYS A 310 19.56 7.32 14.96
N THR A 311 18.48 8.00 14.60
CA THR A 311 17.67 8.86 15.48
C THR A 311 17.13 8.09 16.70
N ALA A 312 16.75 6.83 16.50
CA ALA A 312 16.30 5.94 17.59
C ALA A 312 17.40 5.64 18.63
N ILE A 313 18.70 5.72 18.29
CA ILE A 313 19.79 5.60 19.28
C ILE A 313 19.83 6.84 20.20
N ALA A 314 19.55 8.03 19.67
CA ALA A 314 19.46 9.25 20.46
C ALA A 314 18.20 9.29 21.33
N GLU A 315 17.05 8.86 20.78
CA GLU A 315 15.80 8.70 21.54
C GLU A 315 15.91 7.60 22.61
N GLY A 316 16.61 6.49 22.33
CA GLY A 316 16.86 5.43 23.30
C GLY A 316 17.77 5.85 24.45
N LEU A 317 18.74 6.73 24.19
CA LEU A 317 19.50 7.38 25.24
C LEU A 317 18.65 8.36 26.06
N ALA A 318 17.75 9.12 25.41
CA ALA A 318 16.83 10.01 26.10
C ALA A 318 15.87 9.24 27.03
N LEU A 319 15.41 8.05 26.60
CA LEU A 319 14.62 7.12 27.40
C LEU A 319 15.40 6.59 28.62
N LYS A 320 16.66 6.16 28.43
CA LYS A 320 17.54 5.76 29.55
C LYS A 320 17.75 6.89 30.55
N ILE A 321 17.99 8.12 30.09
CA ILE A 321 18.15 9.30 30.97
C ILE A 321 16.86 9.58 31.74
N ALA A 322 15.70 9.56 31.08
CA ALA A 322 14.40 9.77 31.72
C ALA A 322 14.07 8.71 32.79
N ASN A 323 14.49 7.46 32.55
CA ASN A 323 14.32 6.33 33.48
C ASN A 323 15.41 6.26 34.58
N GLY A 324 16.46 7.08 34.51
CA GLY A 324 17.61 7.02 35.43
C GLY A 324 18.60 5.88 35.17
N ASP A 325 18.45 5.12 34.07
CA ASP A 325 19.30 4.00 33.66
C ASP A 325 20.58 4.48 32.92
N VAL A 326 21.30 5.39 33.59
CA VAL A 326 22.55 6.01 33.12
C VAL A 326 23.54 6.25 34.27
N PRO A 327 24.86 6.33 34.00
CA PRO A 327 25.83 6.76 34.99
C PRO A 327 25.50 8.13 35.60
N ILE A 328 25.84 8.33 36.88
CA ILE A 328 25.49 9.53 37.68
C ILE A 328 25.78 10.85 36.97
N PHE A 329 26.86 10.93 36.19
CA PHE A 329 27.25 12.12 35.41
C PHE A 329 26.29 12.51 34.27
N LEU A 330 25.37 11.63 33.89
CA LEU A 330 24.33 11.85 32.88
C LEU A 330 22.92 12.01 33.49
N VAL A 331 22.76 11.75 34.78
CA VAL A 331 21.48 11.97 35.48
C VAL A 331 21.18 13.48 35.49
N GLY A 332 19.97 13.85 35.09
CA GLY A 332 19.57 15.25 34.96
C GLY A 332 20.10 15.98 33.72
N LYS A 333 20.83 15.31 32.81
CA LYS A 333 21.09 15.85 31.47
C LYS A 333 19.82 15.85 30.62
N ARG A 334 19.76 16.69 29.58
CA ARG A 334 18.66 16.75 28.61
C ARG A 334 19.19 16.63 27.18
N ILE A 335 18.55 15.79 26.37
CA ILE A 335 18.87 15.65 24.94
C ILE A 335 17.93 16.52 24.13
N LEU A 336 18.49 17.50 23.43
CA LEU A 336 17.76 18.41 22.54
C LEU A 336 18.11 18.09 21.09
N SER A 337 17.13 17.69 20.28
CA SER A 337 17.30 17.52 18.83
C SER A 337 17.26 18.90 18.15
N LEU A 338 18.28 19.23 17.35
CA LEU A 338 18.34 20.43 16.53
C LEU A 338 17.54 20.26 15.24
N ASP A 339 16.58 21.15 14.98
CA ASP A 339 15.92 21.25 13.68
C ASP A 339 16.70 22.20 12.76
N VAL A 340 17.46 21.62 11.82
CA VAL A 340 18.26 22.36 10.83
C VAL A 340 17.37 23.14 9.86
N ALA A 341 16.18 22.63 9.52
CA ALA A 341 15.26 23.30 8.62
C ALA A 341 14.65 24.56 9.27
N LEU A 342 14.26 24.50 10.54
CA LEU A 342 13.82 25.68 11.32
C LEU A 342 14.96 26.68 11.59
N LEU A 343 16.20 26.20 11.77
CA LEU A 343 17.38 27.05 11.91
C LEU A 343 17.62 27.88 10.63
N MET A 344 17.50 27.24 9.46
CA MET A 344 17.59 27.88 8.14
C MET A 344 16.36 28.72 7.78
N ALA A 345 15.16 28.34 8.24
CA ALA A 345 13.91 28.98 7.88
C ALA A 345 13.91 30.48 8.20
N GLY A 346 13.70 31.30 7.18
CA GLY A 346 13.65 32.76 7.33
C GLY A 346 14.97 33.40 7.76
N ALA A 347 16.12 32.74 7.59
CA ALA A 347 17.41 33.44 7.46
C ALA A 347 17.58 33.82 5.99
N LYS A 348 17.57 35.12 5.67
CA LYS A 348 17.81 35.64 4.33
C LYS A 348 19.29 35.88 4.07
N GLU A 349 20.04 36.23 5.11
CA GLU A 349 21.46 36.51 5.04
C GLU A 349 22.28 35.50 5.86
N ARG A 350 23.47 35.17 5.35
CA ARG A 350 24.41 34.26 6.01
C ARG A 350 24.71 34.68 7.47
N GLY A 351 24.86 35.99 7.70
CA GLY A 351 25.13 36.54 9.03
C GLY A 351 24.00 36.30 10.05
N GLU A 352 22.73 36.27 9.61
CA GLU A 352 21.61 35.94 10.50
C GLU A 352 21.70 34.50 11.00
N LEU A 353 22.08 33.57 10.11
CA LEU A 353 22.21 32.15 10.45
C LEU A 353 23.43 31.90 11.35
N GLU A 354 24.57 32.52 11.05
CA GLU A 354 25.77 32.47 11.90
C GLU A 354 25.49 33.07 13.30
N ALA A 355 24.68 34.13 13.38
CA ALA A 355 24.21 34.69 14.66
C ALA A 355 23.28 33.74 15.42
N ARG A 356 22.32 33.06 14.75
CA ARG A 356 21.46 32.03 15.38
C ARG A 356 22.29 30.88 15.97
N VAL A 357 23.22 30.32 15.19
CA VAL A 357 24.12 29.25 15.65
C VAL A 357 24.97 29.72 16.84
N THR A 358 25.54 30.92 16.77
CA THR A 358 26.34 31.49 17.85
C THR A 358 25.51 31.72 19.12
N SER A 359 24.25 32.12 19.00
CA SER A 359 23.33 32.26 20.13
C SER A 359 23.00 30.90 20.77
N LEU A 360 22.73 29.88 19.93
CA LEU A 360 22.44 28.52 20.37
C LEU A 360 23.61 27.91 21.15
N ILE A 361 24.84 28.03 20.64
CA ILE A 361 26.06 27.55 21.34
C ILE A 361 26.21 28.23 22.71
N ARG A 362 25.95 29.54 22.80
CA ARG A 362 26.00 30.27 24.08
C ARG A 362 24.92 29.82 25.06
N GLU A 363 23.71 29.52 24.59
CA GLU A 363 22.64 28.98 25.44
C GLU A 363 22.94 27.55 25.93
N VAL A 364 23.45 26.66 25.06
CA VAL A 364 23.89 25.30 25.46
C VAL A 364 24.96 25.39 26.54
N HIS A 365 26.00 26.20 26.32
CA HIS A 365 27.10 26.36 27.27
C HIS A 365 26.63 26.94 28.61
N LYS A 366 25.72 27.92 28.59
CA LYS A 366 25.14 28.53 29.80
C LYS A 366 24.21 27.57 30.57
N ALA A 367 23.55 26.64 29.88
CA ALA A 367 22.68 25.65 30.50
C ALA A 367 23.50 24.52 31.16
N GLY A 368 24.54 24.02 30.48
CA GLY A 368 25.48 23.02 31.02
C GLY A 368 24.90 21.60 31.22
N ASP A 369 23.58 21.46 31.22
CA ASP A 369 22.84 20.19 31.29
C ASP A 369 22.45 19.62 29.91
N VAL A 370 22.57 20.41 28.85
CA VAL A 370 22.17 20.05 27.48
C VAL A 370 23.23 19.21 26.76
N ILE A 371 22.76 18.16 26.08
CA ILE A 371 23.46 17.44 25.01
C ILE A 371 22.67 17.69 23.71
N LEU A 372 23.32 18.20 22.68
CA LEU A 372 22.66 18.52 21.41
C LEU A 372 22.70 17.32 20.45
N PHE A 373 21.57 16.80 20.01
CA PHE A 373 21.51 15.85 18.90
C PHE A 373 21.38 16.61 17.58
N ILE A 374 22.20 16.27 16.59
CA ILE A 374 22.21 16.87 15.25
C ILE A 374 22.08 15.72 14.23
N ASP A 375 20.89 15.54 13.67
CA ASP A 375 20.73 14.64 12.54
C ASP A 375 21.27 15.27 11.25
N GLU A 376 21.63 14.41 10.28
CA GLU A 376 22.21 14.79 8.98
C GLU A 376 23.28 15.90 9.08
N VAL A 377 24.23 15.75 10.03
CA VAL A 377 25.17 16.82 10.44
C VAL A 377 26.04 17.36 9.29
N HIS A 378 26.18 16.60 8.20
CA HIS A 378 26.83 17.04 6.97
C HIS A 378 26.19 18.30 6.36
N THR A 379 24.87 18.50 6.55
CA THR A 379 24.12 19.69 6.08
C THR A 379 24.70 20.99 6.62
N LEU A 380 25.22 20.99 7.85
CA LEU A 380 25.86 22.14 8.50
C LEU A 380 27.35 22.30 8.14
N ILE A 381 27.94 21.31 7.46
CA ILE A 381 29.38 21.21 7.14
C ILE A 381 29.60 21.24 5.62
N GLY A 382 28.53 21.25 4.84
CA GLY A 382 28.49 21.10 3.38
C GLY A 382 29.23 22.19 2.61
N SER A 383 30.55 22.04 2.49
CA SER A 383 31.37 22.78 1.52
C SER A 383 30.81 22.54 0.11
N GLY A 384 30.44 23.63 -0.56
CA GLY A 384 29.30 23.60 -1.49
C GLY A 384 29.58 22.97 -2.86
N ILE A 385 28.96 21.81 -3.11
CA ILE A 385 28.56 21.33 -4.45
C ILE A 385 27.15 20.75 -4.33
N ALA A 386 26.17 21.35 -5.04
CA ALA A 386 24.88 20.73 -5.42
C ALA A 386 24.05 21.63 -6.37
N GLY A 387 24.33 22.94 -6.46
CA GLY A 387 23.68 23.83 -7.42
C GLY A 387 24.51 24.05 -8.69
N ARG A 388 24.00 23.62 -9.87
CA ARG A 388 24.57 24.01 -11.18
C ARG A 388 24.36 25.52 -11.39
N GLY A 389 25.35 26.34 -11.00
CA GLY A 389 25.33 27.78 -11.31
C GLY A 389 26.29 28.68 -10.53
N SER A 390 26.64 28.35 -9.28
CA SER A 390 27.46 29.25 -8.44
C SER A 390 28.60 28.54 -7.72
N LYS A 391 29.84 28.93 -8.03
CA LYS A 391 31.06 28.46 -7.34
C LYS A 391 31.19 29.19 -6.00
N GLY A 392 31.03 28.47 -4.89
CA GLY A 392 31.36 28.94 -3.53
C GLY A 392 30.19 29.12 -2.56
N ALA A 393 28.95 28.85 -2.95
CA ALA A 393 27.75 29.04 -2.12
C ALA A 393 27.52 27.92 -1.07
N GLY A 394 28.55 27.53 -0.32
CA GLY A 394 28.45 26.55 0.79
C GLY A 394 28.30 27.22 2.16
N LEU A 395 27.45 26.65 3.02
CA LEU A 395 27.25 27.10 4.40
C LEU A 395 28.30 26.47 5.33
N ASP A 396 29.51 27.04 5.37
CA ASP A 396 30.60 26.58 6.25
C ASP A 396 30.39 27.04 7.71
N ILE A 397 29.41 26.44 8.37
CA ILE A 397 29.11 26.62 9.81
C ILE A 397 30.13 25.84 10.66
N ALA A 398 30.84 24.87 10.07
CA ALA A 398 31.85 24.07 10.75
C ALA A 398 32.91 24.92 11.47
N ASN A 399 33.27 26.09 10.92
CA ASN A 399 34.21 27.02 11.57
C ASN A 399 33.70 27.64 12.88
N LEU A 400 32.38 27.75 13.07
CA LEU A 400 31.78 28.16 14.35
C LEU A 400 31.71 27.00 15.36
N LEU A 401 31.59 25.77 14.88
CA LEU A 401 31.51 24.56 15.71
C LEU A 401 32.89 24.09 16.20
N LYS A 402 33.92 24.15 15.36
CA LYS A 402 35.31 23.71 15.68
C LYS A 402 35.83 24.23 17.04
N PRO A 403 35.67 25.52 17.43
CA PRO A 403 36.17 26.03 18.70
C PRO A 403 35.39 25.53 19.91
N ALA A 404 34.04 25.52 19.83
CA ALA A 404 33.17 25.06 20.92
C ALA A 404 33.37 23.56 21.20
N LEU A 405 33.46 22.75 20.15
CA LEU A 405 33.78 21.31 20.23
C LEU A 405 35.23 21.04 20.69
N ALA A 406 36.16 22.00 20.49
CA ALA A 406 37.54 21.88 20.97
C ALA A 406 37.69 22.22 22.46
N ARG A 407 36.92 23.20 22.96
CA ARG A 407 36.93 23.63 24.36
C ARG A 407 35.99 22.81 25.27
N GLY A 408 35.10 22.00 24.69
CA GLY A 408 34.09 21.24 25.43
C GLY A 408 32.88 22.08 25.87
N GLU A 409 32.71 23.27 25.30
CA GLU A 409 31.57 24.16 25.56
C GLU A 409 30.28 23.64 24.94
N LEU A 410 30.41 22.90 23.84
CA LEU A 410 29.33 22.18 23.15
C LEU A 410 29.63 20.68 23.25
N GLN A 411 28.66 19.93 23.79
CA GLN A 411 28.62 18.48 23.69
C GLN A 411 27.47 18.07 22.77
N CYS A 412 27.76 17.26 21.75
CA CYS A 412 26.76 16.82 20.78
C CYS A 412 26.89 15.34 20.38
N ILE A 413 25.75 14.78 19.97
CA ILE A 413 25.61 13.50 19.27
C ILE A 413 25.25 13.86 17.83
N ALA A 414 25.93 13.29 16.84
CA ALA A 414 25.68 13.60 15.43
C ALA A 414 25.38 12.34 14.60
N SER A 415 24.62 12.45 13.51
CA SER A 415 24.39 11.35 12.54
C SER A 415 24.60 11.79 11.10
N THR A 416 25.13 10.88 10.27
CA THR A 416 25.44 11.10 8.84
C THR A 416 25.61 9.73 8.14
N THR A 417 25.62 9.63 6.82
CA THR A 417 25.96 8.39 6.10
C THR A 417 27.47 8.18 5.99
N LEU A 418 27.88 6.96 5.62
CA LEU A 418 29.30 6.64 5.43
C LEU A 418 29.92 7.47 4.28
N ASP A 419 29.15 7.73 3.22
CA ASP A 419 29.63 8.49 2.07
C ASP A 419 29.62 10.01 2.30
N GLU A 420 28.63 10.56 3.00
CA GLU A 420 28.69 11.94 3.51
C GLU A 420 29.92 12.17 4.40
N HIS A 421 30.24 11.22 5.30
CA HIS A 421 31.43 11.31 6.15
C HIS A 421 32.71 11.39 5.31
N ARG A 422 32.86 10.50 4.31
CA ARG A 422 33.99 10.52 3.35
C ARG A 422 34.04 11.83 2.56
N LEU A 423 32.89 12.34 2.13
CA LEU A 423 32.78 13.53 1.29
C LEU A 423 32.97 14.85 2.04
N HIS A 424 32.68 14.92 3.34
CA HIS A 424 32.68 16.17 4.11
C HIS A 424 33.60 16.13 5.35
N PHE A 425 33.56 15.07 6.16
CA PHE A 425 34.34 14.97 7.41
C PHE A 425 35.80 14.59 7.20
N ASP A 426 36.09 13.57 6.37
CA ASP A 426 37.46 13.08 6.20
C ASP A 426 38.38 14.09 5.50
N LYS A 427 37.80 15.07 4.79
CA LYS A 427 38.50 16.25 4.27
C LYS A 427 38.92 17.22 5.40
N ASP A 428 38.08 17.43 6.41
CA ASP A 428 38.37 18.30 7.56
C ASP A 428 38.96 17.52 8.74
N LYS A 429 40.29 17.34 8.66
CA LYS A 429 41.09 16.71 9.73
C LYS A 429 41.03 17.45 11.08
N ALA A 430 40.55 18.69 11.16
CA ALA A 430 40.39 19.40 12.43
C ALA A 430 39.05 19.03 13.11
N LEU A 431 37.97 18.95 12.33
CA LEU A 431 36.64 18.56 12.80
C LEU A 431 36.54 17.06 13.09
N ALA A 432 37.04 16.20 12.20
CA ALA A 432 37.04 14.75 12.39
C ALA A 432 37.76 14.32 13.70
N ARG A 433 38.77 15.08 14.14
CA ARG A 433 39.48 14.86 15.43
C ARG A 433 38.66 15.21 16.69
N ARG A 434 37.44 15.77 16.56
CA ARG A 434 36.53 16.10 17.67
C ARG A 434 35.44 15.07 17.90
N PHE A 435 35.08 14.33 16.84
CA PHE A 435 34.11 13.25 16.90
C PHE A 435 34.78 11.89 17.13
N GLN A 436 33.98 10.93 17.59
CA GLN A 436 34.37 9.52 17.71
C GLN A 436 33.32 8.67 16.96
N PRO A 437 33.68 7.97 15.89
CA PRO A 437 32.72 7.17 15.12
C PRO A 437 32.15 6.01 15.93
N VAL A 438 30.85 5.77 15.70
CA VAL A 438 30.07 4.61 16.13
C VAL A 438 29.38 4.07 14.87
N LEU A 439 29.72 2.84 14.48
CA LEU A 439 29.08 2.19 13.33
C LEU A 439 27.70 1.66 13.73
N VAL A 440 26.70 1.95 12.90
CA VAL A 440 25.30 1.55 13.07
C VAL A 440 24.89 0.75 11.84
N ASN A 441 24.97 -0.58 11.95
CA ASN A 441 24.64 -1.49 10.86
C ASN A 441 23.11 -1.67 10.73
N GLU A 442 22.64 -2.11 9.57
CA GLU A 442 21.28 -2.64 9.38
C GLU A 442 21.01 -3.77 10.43
N PRO A 443 19.83 -3.81 11.09
CA PRO A 443 19.51 -4.85 12.06
C PRO A 443 19.29 -6.21 11.38
N SER A 444 19.41 -7.30 12.14
CA SER A 444 19.03 -8.63 11.65
C SER A 444 17.52 -8.69 11.33
N GLN A 445 17.11 -9.63 10.48
CA GLN A 445 15.67 -9.84 10.21
C GLN A 445 14.90 -10.19 11.49
N GLU A 446 15.49 -10.95 12.40
CA GLU A 446 14.87 -11.24 13.71
C GLU A 446 14.70 -9.98 14.56
N ASP A 447 15.68 -9.08 14.57
CA ASP A 447 15.61 -7.85 15.35
C ASP A 447 14.66 -6.83 14.71
N ALA A 448 14.55 -6.80 13.38
CA ALA A 448 13.52 -6.05 12.69
C ALA A 448 12.10 -6.55 13.04
N VAL A 449 11.89 -7.88 13.16
CA VAL A 449 10.62 -8.43 13.65
C VAL A 449 10.35 -8.00 15.10
N LYS A 450 11.36 -8.04 15.98
CA LYS A 450 11.25 -7.56 17.38
C LYS A 450 10.90 -6.06 17.44
N ILE A 451 11.50 -5.23 16.57
CA ILE A 451 11.19 -3.79 16.44
C ILE A 451 9.73 -3.58 16.02
N LEU A 452 9.27 -4.25 14.95
CA LEU A 452 7.88 -4.15 14.50
C LEU A 452 6.87 -4.62 15.55
N LEU A 453 7.19 -5.66 16.32
CA LEU A 453 6.35 -6.11 17.45
C LEU A 453 6.22 -5.05 18.55
N GLY A 454 7.28 -4.27 18.82
CA GLY A 454 7.23 -3.15 19.76
C GLY A 454 6.46 -1.92 19.23
N LEU A 455 6.46 -1.71 17.91
CA LEU A 455 5.72 -0.62 17.26
C LEU A 455 4.23 -0.96 17.00
N ARG A 456 3.91 -2.26 16.92
CA ARG A 456 2.61 -2.80 16.52
C ARG A 456 1.41 -2.09 17.15
N GLU A 457 1.39 -1.93 18.48
CA GLU A 457 0.24 -1.37 19.19
C GLU A 457 -0.04 0.09 18.80
N LYS A 458 1.01 0.86 18.46
CA LYS A 458 0.88 2.24 18.00
C LYS A 458 0.28 2.30 16.59
N TYR A 459 0.69 1.42 15.68
CA TYR A 459 0.10 1.33 14.34
C TYR A 459 -1.34 0.76 14.36
N GLU A 460 -1.63 -0.26 15.18
CA GLU A 460 -3.00 -0.79 15.34
C GLU A 460 -3.97 0.29 15.85
N THR A 461 -3.56 1.07 16.85
CA THR A 461 -4.39 2.16 17.39
C THR A 461 -4.51 3.35 16.44
N TYR A 462 -3.46 3.71 15.70
CA TYR A 462 -3.48 4.79 14.72
C TYR A 462 -4.37 4.47 13.51
N HIS A 463 -4.27 3.27 12.94
CA HIS A 463 -5.01 2.85 11.75
C HIS A 463 -6.38 2.21 12.03
N LYS A 464 -6.61 1.74 13.26
CA LYS A 464 -7.79 0.95 13.68
C LYS A 464 -7.89 -0.40 12.95
N CYS A 465 -6.74 -1.00 12.68
CA CYS A 465 -6.58 -2.35 12.14
C CYS A 465 -5.95 -3.28 13.20
N LYS A 466 -5.80 -4.56 12.86
CA LYS A 466 -4.98 -5.53 13.60
C LYS A 466 -4.01 -6.23 12.65
N TYR A 467 -2.74 -6.31 13.02
CA TYR A 467 -1.72 -7.02 12.26
C TYR A 467 -1.60 -8.47 12.74
N THR A 468 -1.39 -9.42 11.83
CA THR A 468 -1.04 -10.79 12.23
C THR A 468 0.46 -10.91 12.51
N LEU A 469 0.87 -11.94 13.26
CA LEU A 469 2.29 -12.28 13.39
C LEU A 469 2.89 -12.61 12.01
N GLU A 470 2.11 -13.25 11.14
CA GLU A 470 2.47 -13.53 9.76
C GLU A 470 2.66 -12.27 8.92
N SER A 471 1.84 -11.22 9.08
CA SER A 471 2.02 -9.96 8.33
C SER A 471 3.29 -9.23 8.77
N ILE A 472 3.64 -9.28 10.06
CA ILE A 472 4.90 -8.69 10.58
C ILE A 472 6.12 -9.45 10.05
N ASN A 473 6.10 -10.79 10.10
CA ASN A 473 7.18 -11.61 9.54
C ASN A 473 7.31 -11.43 8.03
N ALA A 474 6.18 -11.34 7.31
CA ALA A 474 6.15 -11.05 5.88
C ALA A 474 6.71 -9.65 5.57
N ALA A 475 6.42 -8.62 6.37
CA ALA A 475 6.93 -7.27 6.12
C ALA A 475 8.46 -7.21 6.15
N VAL A 476 9.09 -7.90 7.11
CA VAL A 476 10.55 -8.00 7.15
C VAL A 476 11.09 -8.86 6.01
N TYR A 477 10.56 -10.08 5.82
CA TYR A 477 11.08 -11.01 4.83
C TYR A 477 10.94 -10.50 3.39
N LEU A 478 9.77 -9.93 3.05
CA LEU A 478 9.48 -9.43 1.71
C LEU A 478 10.21 -8.12 1.42
N SER A 479 10.32 -7.19 2.38
CA SER A 479 11.14 -5.99 2.18
C SER A 479 12.64 -6.30 2.10
N ALA A 480 13.15 -7.26 2.88
CA ALA A 480 14.53 -7.72 2.79
C ALA A 480 14.84 -8.40 1.43
N ARG A 481 13.87 -9.13 0.85
CA ARG A 481 14.05 -9.88 -0.40
C ARG A 481 13.79 -9.07 -1.68
N TYR A 482 12.85 -8.13 -1.66
CA TYR A 482 12.35 -7.45 -2.86
C TYR A 482 12.56 -5.93 -2.89
N ILE A 483 12.95 -5.30 -1.77
CA ILE A 483 13.24 -3.86 -1.67
C ILE A 483 14.72 -3.70 -1.29
N ALA A 484 15.57 -3.57 -2.29
CA ALA A 484 17.05 -3.59 -2.15
C ALA A 484 17.70 -2.19 -2.12
N ASP A 485 16.95 -1.14 -2.43
CA ASP A 485 17.38 0.27 -2.42
C ASP A 485 17.24 0.95 -1.05
N ARG A 486 16.57 0.28 -0.10
CA ARG A 486 16.38 0.72 1.29
C ARG A 486 16.89 -0.33 2.29
N HIS A 487 17.05 0.08 3.54
CA HIS A 487 17.54 -0.77 4.64
C HIS A 487 16.46 -0.99 5.71
N LEU A 488 16.56 -2.09 6.45
CA LEU A 488 15.79 -2.34 7.67
C LEU A 488 16.20 -1.37 8.80
N PRO A 489 15.31 -1.06 9.76
CA PRO A 489 13.92 -1.50 9.83
C PRO A 489 12.96 -0.65 8.97
N ASP A 490 13.37 0.55 8.53
CA ASP A 490 12.58 1.55 7.76
C ASP A 490 11.64 0.93 6.72
N LYS A 491 12.20 0.21 5.73
CA LYS A 491 11.41 -0.41 4.66
C LYS A 491 10.36 -1.43 5.10
N ALA A 492 10.49 -2.01 6.30
CA ALA A 492 9.51 -2.93 6.86
C ALA A 492 8.45 -2.21 7.73
N ILE A 493 8.81 -1.05 8.30
CA ILE A 493 7.88 -0.16 9.01
C ILE A 493 6.91 0.48 8.00
N ASP A 494 7.42 1.02 6.89
CA ASP A 494 6.58 1.64 5.85
C ASP A 494 5.57 0.66 5.24
N LEU A 495 5.97 -0.59 4.97
CA LEU A 495 5.04 -1.62 4.47
C LEU A 495 3.89 -1.91 5.45
N ILE A 496 4.17 -1.88 6.76
CA ILE A 496 3.17 -2.04 7.82
C ILE A 496 2.25 -0.81 7.88
N ASP A 497 2.80 0.40 7.74
CA ASP A 497 2.03 1.65 7.74
C ASP A 497 1.10 1.77 6.51
N GLU A 498 1.62 1.56 5.29
CA GLU A 498 0.80 1.62 4.08
C GLU A 498 -0.27 0.51 4.08
N ALA A 499 0.06 -0.72 4.49
CA ALA A 499 -0.93 -1.78 4.63
C ALA A 499 -2.01 -1.45 5.67
N GLY A 500 -1.66 -0.78 6.77
CA GLY A 500 -2.62 -0.27 7.75
C GLY A 500 -3.54 0.80 7.17
N SER A 501 -2.95 1.78 6.48
CA SER A 501 -3.66 2.85 5.78
C SER A 501 -4.61 2.31 4.71
N ARG A 502 -4.16 1.31 3.93
CA ARG A 502 -4.95 0.62 2.90
C ARG A 502 -6.10 -0.18 3.48
N ALA A 503 -5.85 -1.01 4.50
CA ALA A 503 -6.89 -1.77 5.20
C ALA A 503 -7.93 -0.86 5.88
N ARG A 504 -7.51 0.32 6.36
CA ARG A 504 -8.38 1.37 6.87
C ARG A 504 -9.24 2.00 5.76
N MET A 505 -8.65 2.33 4.61
CA MET A 505 -9.38 2.85 3.44
C MET A 505 -10.40 1.85 2.90
N GLU A 506 -10.05 0.57 2.79
CA GLU A 506 -10.97 -0.47 2.32
C GLU A 506 -12.10 -0.72 3.34
N SER A 507 -11.82 -0.66 4.65
CA SER A 507 -12.89 -0.70 5.67
C SER A 507 -13.86 0.50 5.58
N PHE A 508 -13.37 1.68 5.17
CA PHE A 508 -14.20 2.86 4.97
C PHE A 508 -15.04 2.78 3.69
N LYS A 509 -14.46 2.30 2.57
CA LYS A 509 -15.19 2.01 1.33
C LYS A 509 -16.32 1.02 1.58
N ARG A 510 -16.00 -0.12 2.21
CA ARG A 510 -16.97 -1.15 2.56
C ARG A 510 -18.11 -0.61 3.43
N LYS A 511 -17.81 0.17 4.48
CA LYS A 511 -18.84 0.82 5.31
C LYS A 511 -19.73 1.79 4.52
N LYS A 512 -19.17 2.50 3.53
CA LYS A 512 -19.94 3.36 2.62
C LYS A 512 -20.80 2.54 1.66
N GLU A 513 -20.28 1.45 1.12
CA GLU A 513 -21.00 0.53 0.22
C GLU A 513 -22.15 -0.18 0.94
N GLU A 514 -21.94 -0.64 2.19
CA GLU A 514 -22.97 -1.20 3.07
C GLU A 514 -24.04 -0.15 3.45
N GLN A 515 -23.67 1.13 3.57
CA GLN A 515 -24.64 2.23 3.76
C GLN A 515 -25.37 2.62 2.47
N CYS A 516 -24.74 2.50 1.31
CA CYS A 516 -25.35 2.79 0.01
C CYS A 516 -26.25 1.64 -0.49
N SER A 517 -25.96 0.37 -0.16
CA SER A 517 -26.82 -0.76 -0.54
C SER A 517 -28.17 -0.76 0.17
N ILE A 518 -28.22 -0.22 1.39
CA ILE A 518 -29.45 0.11 2.13
C ILE A 518 -30.25 1.22 1.42
N LEU A 519 -29.62 2.04 0.59
CA LEU A 519 -30.27 3.11 -0.18
C LEU A 519 -30.54 2.72 -1.65
N SER A 520 -30.22 1.49 -2.07
CA SER A 520 -30.37 1.05 -3.47
C SER A 520 -31.42 -0.04 -3.71
N LYS A 521 -32.03 -0.63 -2.66
CA LYS A 521 -33.22 -1.47 -2.81
C LYS A 521 -34.42 -0.63 -3.23
N SER A 522 -35.32 -1.20 -4.02
CA SER A 522 -36.58 -0.55 -4.39
C SER A 522 -37.52 -0.41 -3.18
N PRO A 523 -38.46 0.57 -3.19
CA PRO A 523 -39.47 0.69 -2.13
C PRO A 523 -40.33 -0.57 -1.96
N ASP A 524 -40.60 -1.30 -3.04
CA ASP A 524 -41.46 -2.49 -3.01
C ASP A 524 -40.78 -3.70 -2.35
N GLU A 525 -39.48 -3.88 -2.55
CA GLU A 525 -38.68 -4.88 -1.81
C GLU A 525 -38.68 -4.57 -0.31
N TYR A 526 -38.57 -3.29 0.08
CA TYR A 526 -38.73 -2.87 1.47
C TYR A 526 -40.12 -3.19 2.03
N TRP A 527 -41.19 -2.95 1.26
CA TRP A 527 -42.55 -3.33 1.66
C TRP A 527 -42.78 -4.86 1.68
N GLN A 528 -41.98 -5.66 0.98
CA GLN A 528 -42.00 -7.12 1.10
C GLN A 528 -41.28 -7.60 2.36
N GLU A 529 -40.08 -7.09 2.66
CA GLU A 529 -39.35 -7.42 3.89
C GLU A 529 -40.13 -7.01 5.15
N ILE A 530 -40.76 -5.84 5.16
CA ILE A 530 -41.64 -5.38 6.25
C ILE A 530 -42.83 -6.33 6.44
N ARG A 531 -43.50 -6.75 5.35
CA ARG A 531 -44.62 -7.71 5.43
C ARG A 531 -44.17 -9.10 5.88
N ALA A 532 -43.01 -9.59 5.44
CA ALA A 532 -42.46 -10.86 5.91
C ALA A 532 -42.21 -10.84 7.43
N VAL A 533 -41.63 -9.75 7.96
CA VAL A 533 -41.40 -9.57 9.40
C VAL A 533 -42.71 -9.39 10.18
N GLN A 534 -43.72 -8.71 9.62
CA GLN A 534 -45.06 -8.62 10.21
C GLN A 534 -45.74 -9.99 10.29
N ASN A 535 -45.77 -10.75 9.19
CA ASN A 535 -46.35 -12.09 9.14
C ASN A 535 -45.65 -13.05 10.13
N MET A 536 -44.31 -13.01 10.22
CA MET A 536 -43.57 -13.77 11.24
C MET A 536 -43.95 -13.35 12.67
N HIS A 537 -44.26 -12.07 12.91
CA HIS A 537 -44.73 -11.61 14.21
C HIS A 537 -46.15 -12.10 14.54
N GLU A 538 -47.06 -12.10 13.56
CA GLU A 538 -48.41 -12.65 13.73
C GLU A 538 -48.40 -14.18 13.96
N VAL A 539 -47.55 -14.92 13.24
CA VAL A 539 -47.34 -16.36 13.49
C VAL A 539 -46.76 -16.60 14.89
N ALA A 540 -45.80 -15.79 15.34
CA ALA A 540 -45.26 -15.89 16.71
C ALA A 540 -46.29 -15.54 17.79
N LEU A 541 -47.20 -14.60 17.53
CA LEU A 541 -48.29 -14.21 18.44
C LEU A 541 -49.40 -15.27 18.49
N THR A 542 -49.84 -15.78 17.33
CA THR A 542 -50.87 -16.83 17.26
C THR A 542 -50.38 -18.16 17.84
N ASN A 543 -49.11 -18.53 17.65
CA ASN A 543 -48.50 -19.66 18.35
C ASN A 543 -48.49 -19.44 19.87
N LYS A 544 -48.15 -18.24 20.36
CA LYS A 544 -48.25 -17.92 21.80
C LYS A 544 -49.67 -18.06 22.34
N VAL A 545 -50.69 -17.65 21.60
CA VAL A 545 -52.09 -17.81 22.02
C VAL A 545 -52.50 -19.29 22.06
N LYS A 546 -52.07 -20.11 21.08
CA LYS A 546 -52.32 -21.57 21.10
C LYS A 546 -51.73 -22.26 22.33
N TYR A 547 -50.49 -21.94 22.70
CA TYR A 547 -49.85 -22.49 23.91
C TYR A 547 -50.49 -22.01 25.23
N SER A 548 -51.36 -21.01 25.23
CA SER A 548 -52.11 -20.54 26.42
C SER A 548 -53.52 -21.13 26.55
N LEU A 549 -53.96 -21.99 25.61
CA LEU A 549 -55.29 -22.63 25.67
C LEU A 549 -55.23 -24.14 25.93
N ASN A 550 -54.06 -24.77 25.74
CA ASN A 550 -53.84 -26.20 26.01
C ASN A 550 -52.86 -26.39 27.19
N GLN A 551 -53.28 -25.99 28.40
CA GLN A 551 -52.64 -26.38 29.66
C GLN A 551 -53.68 -26.79 30.70
N ASN A 552 -54.34 -27.92 30.42
CA ASN A 552 -54.77 -28.87 31.43
C ASN A 552 -54.07 -30.21 31.13
N ASP A 553 -53.99 -31.06 32.14
CA ASP A 553 -53.48 -32.44 32.11
C ASP A 553 -51.96 -32.65 31.91
N GLN A 554 -51.31 -32.71 33.07
CA GLN A 554 -50.29 -33.70 33.47
C GLN A 554 -48.82 -33.54 33.05
N GLU A 555 -47.98 -34.02 33.96
CA GLU A 555 -46.51 -34.04 33.94
C GLU A 555 -46.06 -35.42 33.47
N ASP A 556 -45.03 -35.51 32.60
CA ASP A 556 -43.97 -36.51 32.76
C ASP A 556 -42.75 -36.19 31.87
N ALA A 557 -41.66 -36.96 32.02
CA ALA A 557 -40.31 -36.60 31.55
C ALA A 557 -39.70 -37.56 30.48
N VAL A 558 -38.38 -37.40 30.26
CA VAL A 558 -37.42 -38.30 29.56
C VAL A 558 -37.18 -38.08 28.05
N ASP A 559 -36.08 -37.38 27.77
CA ASP A 559 -34.95 -37.68 26.87
C ASP A 559 -35.12 -38.58 25.62
N VAL A 560 -34.61 -38.07 24.48
CA VAL A 560 -33.90 -38.86 23.44
C VAL A 560 -32.72 -38.03 22.90
N GLU A 561 -31.53 -38.62 22.79
CA GLU A 561 -30.33 -37.96 22.23
C GLU A 561 -30.12 -38.20 20.72
N VAL A 562 -29.74 -37.11 20.04
CA VAL A 562 -28.76 -36.98 18.94
C VAL A 562 -28.45 -38.19 18.02
N VAL A 563 -28.97 -38.14 16.78
CA VAL A 563 -28.22 -38.30 15.50
C VAL A 563 -28.96 -37.46 14.43
N GLY A 564 -28.37 -36.72 13.48
CA GLY A 564 -26.96 -36.40 13.22
C GLY A 564 -26.60 -36.49 11.73
N GLU A 565 -26.77 -35.42 10.94
CA GLU A 565 -26.19 -35.31 9.58
C GLU A 565 -25.99 -33.85 9.13
N ASP A 566 -24.87 -33.56 8.44
CA ASP A 566 -24.48 -32.23 7.95
C ASP A 566 -25.11 -31.86 6.59
N LYS A 567 -25.57 -30.60 6.42
CA LYS A 567 -25.69 -29.90 5.11
C LYS A 567 -25.77 -28.37 5.22
N THR A 568 -24.60 -27.74 5.21
CA THR A 568 -24.28 -26.53 4.43
C THR A 568 -25.36 -25.46 4.19
N SER A 569 -25.44 -24.44 5.04
CA SER A 569 -25.77 -23.04 4.65
C SER A 569 -25.47 -22.05 5.80
N PRO A 570 -25.23 -20.74 5.53
CA PRO A 570 -24.44 -19.91 6.45
C PRO A 570 -25.24 -19.21 7.56
N ALA A 571 -25.33 -19.86 8.73
CA ALA A 571 -25.88 -19.27 9.97
C ALA A 571 -24.91 -18.27 10.65
N SER A 572 -24.45 -17.24 9.92
CA SER A 572 -23.52 -16.21 10.45
C SER A 572 -24.02 -14.76 10.31
N MET A 573 -25.33 -14.57 10.05
CA MET A 573 -25.98 -13.26 9.97
C MET A 573 -27.09 -13.07 11.02
N LEU A 574 -26.70 -12.95 12.30
CA LEU A 574 -27.23 -11.93 13.24
C LEU A 574 -26.50 -12.00 14.60
N SER A 575 -25.28 -11.44 14.65
CA SER A 575 -24.70 -10.99 15.92
C SER A 575 -24.32 -9.52 15.81
N THR A 576 -24.64 -8.78 16.87
CA THR A 576 -24.50 -7.32 17.06
C THR A 576 -23.31 -6.68 16.34
N SER A 577 -23.56 -5.53 15.70
CA SER A 577 -22.57 -4.70 14.99
C SER A 577 -21.54 -4.06 15.92
N THR A 578 -20.66 -4.87 16.52
CA THR A 578 -19.38 -4.42 17.06
C THR A 578 -18.44 -4.12 15.91
N ASP A 579 -17.74 -2.99 15.98
CA ASP A 579 -16.86 -2.51 14.91
C ASP A 579 -15.59 -3.38 14.84
N LYS A 580 -15.67 -4.50 14.12
CA LYS A 580 -14.54 -5.43 13.95
C LYS A 580 -13.41 -4.71 13.20
N PRO A 581 -12.22 -4.53 13.81
CA PRO A 581 -11.10 -3.86 13.15
C PRO A 581 -10.65 -4.65 11.93
N SER A 582 -10.21 -3.94 10.89
CA SER A 582 -9.72 -4.56 9.66
C SER A 582 -8.46 -5.39 9.97
N LEU A 583 -8.38 -6.63 9.48
CA LEU A 583 -7.27 -7.54 9.78
C LEU A 583 -6.28 -7.55 8.62
N VAL A 584 -5.03 -7.17 8.91
CA VAL A 584 -3.93 -7.14 7.95
C VAL A 584 -3.22 -8.50 7.98
N GLY A 585 -3.37 -9.26 6.90
CA GLY A 585 -2.66 -10.53 6.67
C GLY A 585 -1.37 -10.35 5.87
N SER A 586 -0.66 -11.45 5.64
CA SER A 586 0.54 -11.51 4.79
C SER A 586 0.26 -11.14 3.33
N GLU A 587 -0.93 -11.43 2.81
CA GLU A 587 -1.38 -11.08 1.45
C GLU A 587 -1.40 -9.57 1.19
N GLU A 588 -1.80 -8.75 2.19
CA GLU A 588 -1.86 -7.29 2.04
C GLU A 588 -0.46 -6.68 2.00
N ILE A 589 0.45 -7.19 2.82
CA ILE A 589 1.87 -6.84 2.79
C ILE A 589 2.49 -7.23 1.44
N ALA A 590 2.15 -8.41 0.90
CA ALA A 590 2.57 -8.82 -0.44
C ALA A 590 1.97 -7.91 -1.54
N ARG A 591 0.74 -7.43 -1.40
CA ARG A 591 0.10 -6.46 -2.32
C ARG A 591 0.85 -5.13 -2.33
N VAL A 592 1.16 -4.56 -1.16
CA VAL A 592 1.94 -3.31 -1.04
C VAL A 592 3.37 -3.51 -1.57
N THR A 593 4.05 -4.60 -1.18
CA THR A 593 5.40 -4.91 -1.68
C THR A 593 5.42 -5.03 -3.21
N SER A 594 4.37 -5.62 -3.81
CA SER A 594 4.28 -5.76 -5.26
C SER A 594 4.09 -4.41 -5.98
N LEU A 595 3.29 -3.51 -5.39
CA LEU A 595 3.11 -2.14 -5.89
C LEU A 595 4.41 -1.32 -5.82
N TRP A 596 5.17 -1.47 -4.73
CA TRP A 596 6.42 -0.76 -4.49
C TRP A 596 7.58 -1.24 -5.38
N SER A 597 7.76 -2.56 -5.48
CA SER A 597 8.91 -3.17 -6.16
C SER A 597 8.68 -3.44 -7.65
N GLY A 598 7.42 -3.35 -8.12
CA GLY A 598 7.00 -3.77 -9.46
C GLY A 598 7.07 -5.29 -9.70
N ILE A 599 7.43 -6.08 -8.68
CA ILE A 599 7.54 -7.53 -8.75
C ILE A 599 6.25 -8.14 -8.17
N PRO A 600 5.55 -9.06 -8.87
CA PRO A 600 4.42 -9.78 -8.30
C PRO A 600 4.90 -10.78 -7.23
N VAL A 601 4.79 -10.35 -5.96
CA VAL A 601 5.20 -11.07 -4.73
C VAL A 601 4.04 -11.87 -4.10
N GLN A 602 2.80 -11.65 -4.57
CA GLN A 602 1.63 -12.37 -4.10
C GLN A 602 1.71 -13.88 -4.40
N GLN A 603 1.04 -14.70 -3.58
CA GLN A 603 0.86 -16.11 -3.91
C GLN A 603 0.04 -16.23 -5.20
N LEU A 604 0.45 -17.12 -6.11
CA LEU A 604 -0.22 -17.32 -7.40
C LEU A 604 -1.74 -17.44 -7.23
N THR A 605 -2.47 -16.48 -7.77
CA THR A 605 -3.94 -16.46 -7.78
C THR A 605 -4.49 -17.63 -8.61
N ALA A 606 -5.78 -17.93 -8.44
CA ALA A 606 -6.41 -19.01 -9.21
C ALA A 606 -6.31 -18.81 -10.73
N ASP A 607 -6.29 -17.56 -11.19
CA ASP A 607 -6.23 -17.22 -12.61
C ASP A 607 -4.79 -17.14 -13.14
N GLU A 608 -3.82 -16.67 -12.35
CA GLU A 608 -2.39 -16.84 -12.68
C GLU A 608 -1.98 -18.31 -12.78
N ARG A 609 -2.55 -19.20 -11.95
CA ARG A 609 -2.30 -20.65 -12.06
C ARG A 609 -2.85 -21.21 -13.38
N LYS A 610 -4.05 -20.82 -13.80
CA LYS A 610 -4.62 -21.20 -15.11
C LYS A 610 -3.76 -20.69 -16.26
N LEU A 611 -3.39 -19.41 -16.22
CA LEU A 611 -2.54 -18.76 -17.23
C LEU A 611 -1.15 -19.40 -17.30
N LEU A 612 -0.53 -19.74 -16.16
CA LEU A 612 0.74 -20.46 -16.15
C LEU A 612 0.60 -21.87 -16.71
N VAL A 613 -0.48 -22.62 -16.38
CA VAL A 613 -0.71 -23.95 -16.96
C VAL A 613 -0.84 -23.86 -18.48
N GLY A 614 -1.71 -22.97 -18.99
CA GLY A 614 -1.97 -22.74 -20.41
C GLY A 614 -0.96 -21.83 -21.14
N LEU A 615 0.16 -21.46 -20.51
CA LEU A 615 1.15 -20.53 -21.09
C LEU A 615 1.67 -21.02 -22.45
N ASP A 616 1.85 -22.33 -22.60
CA ASP A 616 2.25 -22.96 -23.85
C ASP A 616 1.29 -22.63 -25.01
N ASP A 617 -0.01 -22.66 -24.75
CA ASP A 617 -1.04 -22.45 -25.77
C ASP A 617 -1.28 -20.96 -26.06
N GLU A 618 -1.09 -20.07 -25.09
CA GLU A 618 -1.06 -18.63 -25.34
C GLU A 618 0.16 -18.22 -26.18
N LEU A 619 1.33 -18.83 -25.96
CA LEU A 619 2.52 -18.58 -26.78
C LEU A 619 2.35 -19.12 -28.22
N ARG A 620 1.78 -20.32 -28.38
CA ARG A 620 1.48 -20.94 -29.70
C ARG A 620 0.57 -20.10 -30.60
N LYS A 621 -0.38 -19.36 -30.03
CA LYS A 621 -1.25 -18.43 -30.81
C LYS A 621 -0.46 -17.35 -31.55
N ARG A 622 0.74 -17.00 -31.07
CA ARG A 622 1.58 -15.92 -31.60
C ARG A 622 2.89 -16.41 -32.24
N VAL A 623 3.38 -17.57 -31.83
CA VAL A 623 4.67 -18.14 -32.31
C VAL A 623 4.41 -19.51 -32.92
N ILE A 624 4.54 -19.57 -34.25
CA ILE A 624 4.17 -20.72 -35.06
C ILE A 624 5.43 -21.52 -35.46
N GLY A 625 5.34 -22.86 -35.39
CA GLY A 625 6.39 -23.77 -35.87
C GLY A 625 7.60 -23.95 -34.95
N GLN A 626 7.52 -23.48 -33.70
CA GLN A 626 8.63 -23.48 -32.73
C GLN A 626 8.22 -24.09 -31.37
N ASP A 627 7.43 -25.17 -31.38
CA ASP A 627 6.90 -25.83 -30.18
C ASP A 627 7.96 -26.23 -29.16
N ASP A 628 9.12 -26.74 -29.62
CA ASP A 628 10.25 -27.08 -28.73
C ASP A 628 10.72 -25.86 -27.91
N ALA A 629 10.73 -24.68 -28.54
CA ALA A 629 11.15 -23.42 -27.92
C ALA A 629 10.11 -22.91 -26.92
N VAL A 630 8.82 -23.00 -27.26
CA VAL A 630 7.71 -22.68 -26.36
C VAL A 630 7.75 -23.58 -25.11
N LEU A 631 7.81 -24.90 -25.31
CA LEU A 631 7.84 -25.88 -24.21
C LEU A 631 9.04 -25.71 -23.29
N ALA A 632 10.22 -25.38 -23.84
CA ALA A 632 11.44 -25.13 -23.07
C ALA A 632 11.29 -23.90 -22.16
N ILE A 633 10.80 -22.79 -22.71
CA ILE A 633 10.56 -21.53 -21.99
C ILE A 633 9.51 -21.73 -20.90
N SER A 634 8.36 -22.34 -21.24
CA SER A 634 7.29 -22.60 -20.27
C SER A 634 7.78 -23.46 -19.11
N LYS A 635 8.59 -24.50 -19.36
CA LYS A 635 9.20 -25.31 -18.29
C LYS A 635 10.09 -24.48 -17.36
N ALA A 636 10.93 -23.60 -17.90
CA ALA A 636 11.80 -22.72 -17.12
C ALA A 636 11.00 -21.72 -16.26
N VAL A 637 9.98 -21.06 -16.85
CA VAL A 637 9.10 -20.11 -16.15
C VAL A 637 8.25 -20.82 -15.07
N LYS A 638 7.68 -22.00 -15.39
CA LYS A 638 6.94 -22.84 -14.44
C LYS A 638 7.84 -23.26 -13.26
N ARG A 639 9.10 -23.67 -13.51
CA ARG A 639 10.10 -24.02 -12.48
C ARG A 639 10.36 -22.85 -11.52
N SER A 640 10.59 -21.65 -12.07
CA SER A 640 10.82 -20.44 -11.27
C SER A 640 9.60 -20.08 -10.40
N ARG A 641 8.38 -20.11 -10.96
CA ARG A 641 7.16 -19.71 -10.23
C ARG A 641 6.70 -20.66 -9.14
N VAL A 642 7.12 -21.92 -9.16
CA VAL A 642 6.90 -22.88 -8.06
C VAL A 642 7.97 -22.70 -6.96
N GLY A 643 8.98 -21.85 -7.15
CA GLY A 643 10.07 -21.64 -6.20
C GLY A 643 11.14 -22.73 -6.24
N LEU A 644 11.21 -23.49 -7.35
CA LEU A 644 12.18 -24.58 -7.56
C LEU A 644 13.44 -24.12 -8.30
N ASN A 645 13.65 -22.81 -8.46
CA ASN A 645 14.91 -22.24 -8.95
C ASN A 645 15.74 -21.65 -7.78
N ASP A 646 17.04 -21.54 -8.01
CA ASP A 646 18.01 -20.92 -7.11
C ASP A 646 17.60 -19.47 -6.78
N PRO A 647 17.36 -19.11 -5.49
CA PRO A 647 16.91 -17.78 -5.10
C PRO A 647 18.01 -16.70 -5.22
N ASP A 648 19.25 -17.10 -5.53
CA ASP A 648 20.36 -16.19 -5.82
C ASP A 648 20.56 -15.91 -7.32
N ARG A 649 19.81 -16.55 -8.23
CA ARG A 649 19.93 -16.37 -9.69
C ARG A 649 18.72 -15.69 -10.36
N PRO A 650 18.83 -15.26 -11.64
CA PRO A 650 17.69 -14.81 -12.45
C PRO A 650 16.58 -15.86 -12.62
N ILE A 651 15.38 -15.45 -13.05
CA ILE A 651 14.20 -16.31 -13.24
C ILE A 651 14.53 -17.51 -14.13
N ALA A 652 15.19 -17.24 -15.26
CA ALA A 652 15.95 -18.20 -16.07
C ALA A 652 16.89 -17.44 -17.02
N THR A 653 17.87 -18.15 -17.55
CA THR A 653 18.89 -17.68 -18.49
C THR A 653 18.85 -18.56 -19.76
N LEU A 654 18.65 -17.96 -20.93
CA LEU A 654 18.30 -18.69 -22.16
C LEU A 654 19.13 -18.19 -23.36
N ILE A 655 19.60 -19.11 -24.22
CA ILE A 655 20.11 -18.78 -25.57
C ILE A 655 19.13 -19.27 -26.63
N PHE A 656 18.78 -18.42 -27.59
CA PHE A 656 17.98 -18.72 -28.77
C PHE A 656 18.86 -18.76 -30.03
N CYS A 657 19.22 -19.96 -30.50
CA CYS A 657 20.00 -20.20 -31.71
C CYS A 657 19.11 -20.48 -32.93
N GLY A 658 19.60 -20.19 -34.14
CA GLY A 658 18.88 -20.48 -35.39
C GLY A 658 19.19 -19.51 -36.53
N PRO A 659 18.51 -19.63 -37.70
CA PRO A 659 18.57 -18.65 -38.77
C PRO A 659 17.99 -17.27 -38.37
N THR A 660 18.12 -16.27 -39.24
CA THR A 660 17.43 -14.98 -39.04
C THR A 660 15.95 -15.08 -39.44
N GLY A 661 15.07 -14.28 -38.82
CA GLY A 661 13.65 -14.20 -39.21
C GLY A 661 12.76 -15.40 -38.86
N VAL A 662 13.24 -16.37 -38.07
CA VAL A 662 12.47 -17.56 -37.60
C VAL A 662 11.67 -17.32 -36.30
N GLY A 663 11.63 -16.09 -35.78
CA GLY A 663 10.78 -15.73 -34.64
C GLY A 663 11.45 -15.61 -33.26
N LYS A 664 12.79 -15.75 -33.14
CA LYS A 664 13.54 -15.62 -31.86
C LYS A 664 13.07 -14.44 -30.98
N THR A 665 13.19 -13.23 -31.53
CA THR A 665 12.80 -11.95 -30.91
C THR A 665 11.30 -11.88 -30.60
N GLU A 666 10.47 -12.53 -31.42
CA GLU A 666 9.01 -12.48 -31.30
C GLU A 666 8.51 -13.40 -30.18
N LEU A 667 9.17 -14.54 -29.94
CA LEU A 667 8.90 -15.39 -28.78
C LEU A 667 9.25 -14.67 -27.46
N THR A 668 10.32 -13.88 -27.43
CA THR A 668 10.63 -12.99 -26.29
C THR A 668 9.52 -11.96 -26.06
N LYS A 669 8.98 -11.34 -27.13
CA LYS A 669 7.86 -10.38 -27.04
C LYS A 669 6.56 -11.05 -26.59
N ALA A 670 6.22 -12.21 -27.14
CA ALA A 670 5.04 -13.00 -26.77
C ALA A 670 5.07 -13.39 -25.28
N LEU A 671 6.23 -13.77 -24.77
CA LEU A 671 6.46 -14.10 -23.36
C LEU A 671 6.36 -12.87 -22.45
N ALA A 672 6.94 -11.74 -22.86
CA ALA A 672 6.80 -10.49 -22.12
C ALA A 672 5.33 -10.05 -22.03
N ALA A 673 4.58 -10.12 -23.13
CA ALA A 673 3.16 -9.77 -23.16
C ALA A 673 2.29 -10.71 -22.28
N SER A 674 2.52 -12.02 -22.35
CA SER A 674 1.70 -13.02 -21.65
C SER A 674 2.02 -13.17 -20.15
N TYR A 675 3.30 -13.14 -19.78
CA TYR A 675 3.75 -13.47 -18.41
C TYR A 675 4.21 -12.26 -17.58
N PHE A 676 4.64 -11.15 -18.21
CA PHE A 676 4.92 -9.89 -17.52
C PHE A 676 3.80 -8.85 -17.70
N GLY A 677 3.05 -8.88 -18.81
CA GLY A 677 2.00 -7.91 -19.15
C GLY A 677 0.73 -7.97 -18.30
N SER A 678 0.52 -9.05 -17.53
CA SER A 678 -0.61 -9.17 -16.59
C SER A 678 -0.51 -8.23 -15.38
N VAL A 679 0.72 -7.82 -15.02
CA VAL A 679 0.99 -7.04 -13.81
C VAL A 679 0.83 -5.53 -14.05
N GLY A 680 -0.41 -5.11 -14.31
CA GLY A 680 -0.87 -3.80 -13.83
C GLY A 680 -0.49 -2.54 -14.60
N HIS A 681 -0.28 -2.56 -15.92
CA HIS A 681 -0.47 -1.35 -16.75
C HIS A 681 -0.76 -1.67 -18.24
N SER A 682 -2.04 -1.74 -18.59
CA SER A 682 -2.57 -2.24 -19.88
C SER A 682 -2.28 -1.38 -21.15
N LEU A 683 -1.37 -0.40 -21.09
CA LEU A 683 -1.19 0.59 -22.16
C LEU A 683 0.17 0.58 -22.88
N LEU A 684 1.16 -0.18 -22.42
CA LEU A 684 2.48 -0.26 -23.08
C LEU A 684 3.05 -1.68 -23.06
N LEU A 685 2.47 -2.56 -23.89
CA LEU A 685 2.90 -3.98 -24.06
C LEU A 685 4.39 -4.14 -24.42
N GLU A 686 5.00 -3.17 -25.11
CA GLU A 686 6.43 -3.21 -25.45
C GLU A 686 7.36 -2.69 -24.33
N SER A 687 6.82 -2.04 -23.28
CA SER A 687 7.62 -1.46 -22.19
C SER A 687 8.04 -2.46 -21.10
N ALA A 688 7.81 -3.76 -21.29
CA ALA A 688 8.21 -4.84 -20.38
C ALA A 688 9.53 -5.53 -20.77
N THR A 689 10.09 -5.23 -21.95
CA THR A 689 11.35 -5.77 -22.46
C THR A 689 12.47 -4.72 -22.48
N VAL A 690 13.60 -4.99 -21.84
CA VAL A 690 14.85 -4.23 -22.02
C VAL A 690 15.64 -4.88 -23.16
N ARG A 691 15.54 -4.35 -24.38
CA ARG A 691 16.29 -4.83 -25.55
C ARG A 691 17.60 -4.07 -25.71
N LEU A 692 18.70 -4.80 -25.90
CA LEU A 692 20.04 -4.29 -26.18
C LEU A 692 20.58 -5.03 -27.40
N ASP A 693 20.97 -4.30 -28.45
CA ASP A 693 21.63 -4.86 -29.63
C ASP A 693 23.13 -4.95 -29.34
N MET A 694 23.70 -6.16 -29.32
CA MET A 694 25.12 -6.36 -28.96
C MET A 694 26.08 -5.83 -30.03
N SER A 695 25.60 -5.48 -31.22
CA SER A 695 26.37 -4.76 -32.25
C SER A 695 26.76 -3.35 -31.81
N GLU A 696 25.97 -2.69 -30.94
CA GLU A 696 26.35 -1.41 -30.33
C GLU A 696 27.52 -1.55 -29.32
N TYR A 697 27.80 -2.77 -28.88
CA TYR A 697 28.75 -3.09 -27.81
C TYR A 697 29.92 -3.97 -28.29
N MET A 698 30.25 -3.91 -29.59
CA MET A 698 31.45 -4.51 -30.18
C MET A 698 32.76 -3.88 -29.64
N GLU A 699 32.72 -2.59 -29.29
CA GLU A 699 33.89 -1.86 -28.79
C GLU A 699 34.01 -1.86 -27.27
N ARG A 700 35.24 -1.96 -26.77
CA ARG A 700 35.55 -1.93 -25.34
C ARG A 700 35.04 -0.67 -24.61
N HIS A 701 35.01 0.48 -25.29
CA HIS A 701 34.48 1.73 -24.75
C HIS A 701 32.95 1.83 -24.74
N ALA A 702 32.25 0.98 -25.50
CA ALA A 702 30.79 0.86 -25.42
C ALA A 702 30.36 0.04 -24.19
N VAL A 703 31.18 -0.92 -23.74
CA VAL A 703 30.89 -1.78 -22.57
C VAL A 703 30.58 -0.96 -21.31
N SER A 704 31.29 0.16 -21.07
CA SER A 704 31.02 1.02 -19.91
C SER A 704 29.66 1.72 -19.97
N LYS A 705 28.99 1.81 -21.13
CA LYS A 705 27.61 2.30 -21.21
C LYS A 705 26.61 1.35 -20.55
N LEU A 706 26.87 0.03 -20.51
CA LEU A 706 25.97 -0.96 -19.89
C LEU A 706 25.90 -0.81 -18.37
N ILE A 707 27.06 -0.59 -17.73
CA ILE A 707 27.21 -0.54 -16.27
C ILE A 707 27.13 0.91 -15.74
N GLY A 708 27.82 1.84 -16.42
CA GLY A 708 28.07 3.22 -15.99
C GLY A 708 29.53 3.60 -16.27
N SER A 709 29.79 4.87 -16.65
CA SER A 709 31.17 5.35 -16.83
C SER A 709 31.94 5.32 -15.50
N PRO A 710 33.20 4.86 -15.45
CA PRO A 710 33.99 4.83 -14.21
C PRO A 710 34.42 6.25 -13.76
N PRO A 711 34.81 6.41 -12.48
CA PRO A 711 35.27 7.69 -11.93
C PRO A 711 36.34 8.37 -12.80
N GLY A 712 36.10 9.65 -13.14
CA GLY A 712 37.01 10.48 -13.95
C GLY A 712 36.70 10.51 -15.45
N TYR A 713 35.77 9.71 -15.96
CA TYR A 713 35.36 9.72 -17.36
C TYR A 713 34.09 10.55 -17.59
N MET A 714 33.84 11.00 -18.83
CA MET A 714 32.58 11.65 -19.18
C MET A 714 31.40 10.66 -19.01
N GLY A 715 30.26 11.16 -18.54
CA GLY A 715 29.13 10.34 -18.09
C GLY A 715 29.27 9.78 -16.67
N PHE A 716 30.38 10.03 -15.95
CA PHE A 716 30.47 9.64 -14.54
C PHE A 716 29.40 10.38 -13.70
N GLY A 717 28.55 9.62 -13.02
CA GLY A 717 27.35 10.10 -12.33
C GLY A 717 26.04 9.72 -13.03
N GLU A 718 26.08 9.35 -14.31
CA GLU A 718 24.98 8.72 -15.02
C GLU A 718 25.08 7.18 -14.84
N GLY A 719 23.96 6.52 -14.53
CA GLY A 719 23.91 5.07 -14.39
C GLY A 719 23.85 4.39 -15.77
N GLY A 720 24.39 3.17 -15.87
CA GLY A 720 24.42 2.41 -17.12
C GLY A 720 23.04 2.04 -17.67
N THR A 721 22.99 1.79 -18.97
CA THR A 721 21.76 1.49 -19.72
C THR A 721 21.07 0.22 -19.22
N LEU A 722 21.84 -0.81 -18.85
CA LEU A 722 21.30 -2.06 -18.30
C LEU A 722 21.02 -1.94 -16.80
N THR A 723 21.96 -1.38 -16.04
CA THR A 723 21.86 -1.27 -14.57
C THR A 723 20.69 -0.38 -14.14
N GLU A 724 20.51 0.81 -14.73
CA GLU A 724 19.41 1.71 -14.38
C GLU A 724 18.05 1.22 -14.93
N ALA A 725 18.01 0.52 -16.07
CA ALA A 725 16.78 -0.05 -16.61
C ALA A 725 16.23 -1.16 -15.70
N VAL A 726 17.06 -2.13 -15.31
CA VAL A 726 16.66 -3.22 -14.39
C VAL A 726 16.39 -2.68 -12.99
N ARG A 727 17.15 -1.68 -12.52
CA ARG A 727 16.86 -0.99 -11.24
C ARG A 727 15.48 -0.32 -11.22
N ARG A 728 15.02 0.23 -12.34
CA ARG A 728 13.67 0.84 -12.46
C ARG A 728 12.55 -0.18 -12.68
N LYS A 729 12.84 -1.33 -13.27
CA LYS A 729 11.89 -2.43 -13.48
C LYS A 729 12.54 -3.78 -13.17
N PRO A 730 12.62 -4.19 -11.89
CA PRO A 730 13.28 -5.44 -11.51
C PRO A 730 12.59 -6.69 -12.05
N PHE A 731 11.30 -6.62 -12.38
CA PHE A 731 10.53 -7.67 -13.05
C PHE A 731 10.40 -7.34 -14.54
N THR A 732 11.39 -7.78 -15.34
CA THR A 732 11.47 -7.50 -16.79
C THR A 732 12.15 -8.63 -17.55
N VAL A 733 11.96 -8.69 -18.87
CA VAL A 733 12.76 -9.52 -19.77
C VAL A 733 13.92 -8.69 -20.32
N VAL A 734 15.16 -9.11 -20.05
CA VAL A 734 16.36 -8.56 -20.69
C VAL A 734 16.63 -9.36 -21.96
N LEU A 735 16.63 -8.69 -23.11
CA LEU A 735 16.90 -9.27 -24.42
C LEU A 735 18.25 -8.74 -24.95
N LEU A 736 19.21 -9.64 -25.09
CA LEU A 736 20.53 -9.38 -25.67
C LEU A 736 20.54 -9.94 -27.09
N ASP A 737 20.37 -9.07 -28.10
CA ASP A 737 20.29 -9.49 -29.51
C ASP A 737 21.68 -9.63 -30.14
N GLU A 738 21.88 -10.69 -30.94
CA GLU A 738 23.13 -11.04 -31.63
C GLU A 738 24.36 -11.11 -30.71
N ILE A 739 24.28 -11.91 -29.64
CA ILE A 739 25.30 -12.02 -28.59
C ILE A 739 26.71 -12.44 -29.09
N GLU A 740 26.83 -13.02 -30.29
CA GLU A 740 28.11 -13.25 -30.97
C GLU A 740 28.84 -11.97 -31.44
N LYS A 741 28.18 -10.80 -31.40
CA LYS A 741 28.81 -9.50 -31.73
C LYS A 741 29.43 -8.82 -30.49
N ALA A 742 29.07 -9.24 -29.29
CA ALA A 742 29.49 -8.60 -28.05
C ALA A 742 31.02 -8.61 -27.85
N HIS A 743 31.58 -7.49 -27.35
CA HIS A 743 32.96 -7.46 -26.88
C HIS A 743 33.17 -8.46 -25.72
N PRO A 744 34.27 -9.25 -25.68
CA PRO A 744 34.45 -10.32 -24.68
C PRO A 744 34.35 -9.88 -23.21
N ASP A 745 34.67 -8.63 -22.87
CA ASP A 745 34.49 -8.11 -21.50
C ASP A 745 33.03 -8.17 -21.01
N ILE A 746 32.04 -8.22 -21.92
CA ILE A 746 30.61 -8.36 -21.61
C ILE A 746 30.29 -9.74 -21.05
N PHE A 747 30.97 -10.79 -21.49
CA PHE A 747 30.73 -12.14 -20.95
C PHE A 747 31.14 -12.24 -19.48
N ASN A 748 32.15 -11.49 -19.04
CA ASN A 748 32.54 -11.39 -17.63
C ASN A 748 31.43 -10.71 -16.78
N ILE A 749 30.76 -9.71 -17.36
CA ILE A 749 29.63 -9.01 -16.73
C ILE A 749 28.41 -9.93 -16.62
N LEU A 750 28.13 -10.70 -17.67
CA LEU A 750 27.03 -11.67 -17.69
C LEU A 750 27.28 -12.85 -16.74
N LEU A 751 28.51 -13.34 -16.59
CA LEU A 751 28.86 -14.34 -15.58
C LEU A 751 28.48 -13.87 -14.17
N GLN A 752 28.80 -12.63 -13.78
CA GLN A 752 28.38 -12.10 -12.47
C GLN A 752 26.85 -12.10 -12.32
N VAL A 753 26.13 -11.69 -13.36
CA VAL A 753 24.65 -11.67 -13.36
C VAL A 753 24.03 -13.07 -13.28
N PHE A 754 24.64 -14.08 -13.90
CA PHE A 754 24.15 -15.46 -13.90
C PHE A 754 24.52 -16.24 -12.63
N GLU A 755 25.58 -15.82 -11.93
CA GLU A 755 26.06 -16.45 -10.70
C GLU A 755 25.51 -15.80 -9.42
N ASP A 756 25.71 -14.49 -9.24
CA ASP A 756 25.33 -13.75 -8.02
C ASP A 756 23.90 -13.17 -8.08
N GLY A 757 23.26 -13.21 -9.25
CA GLY A 757 21.96 -12.56 -9.51
C GLY A 757 21.98 -11.05 -9.32
N HIS A 758 23.15 -10.42 -9.37
CA HIS A 758 23.35 -8.99 -9.15
C HIS A 758 24.41 -8.42 -10.10
N LEU A 759 24.34 -7.12 -10.36
CA LEU A 759 25.40 -6.36 -11.02
C LEU A 759 25.72 -5.11 -10.19
N THR A 760 26.99 -4.72 -10.16
CA THR A 760 27.42 -3.48 -9.47
C THR A 760 27.70 -2.38 -10.50
N ASP A 761 27.00 -1.26 -10.36
CA ASP A 761 27.16 -0.01 -11.10
C ASP A 761 28.56 0.61 -10.85
N SER A 762 29.06 1.48 -11.74
CA SER A 762 30.31 2.22 -11.52
C SER A 762 30.27 3.15 -10.29
N GLN A 763 29.06 3.44 -9.79
CA GLN A 763 28.80 4.14 -8.54
C GLN A 763 28.85 3.23 -7.29
N GLY A 764 29.15 1.93 -7.44
CA GLY A 764 29.13 0.94 -6.34
C GLY A 764 27.74 0.43 -5.95
N ARG A 765 26.68 0.92 -6.62
CA ARG A 765 25.29 0.54 -6.37
C ARG A 765 25.03 -0.89 -6.87
N ARG A 766 24.46 -1.76 -6.03
CA ARG A 766 24.06 -3.12 -6.44
C ARG A 766 22.65 -3.10 -7.03
N VAL A 767 22.50 -3.70 -8.20
CA VAL A 767 21.21 -3.90 -8.90
C VAL A 767 20.91 -5.40 -8.92
N SER A 768 19.69 -5.81 -8.57
CA SER A 768 19.30 -7.23 -8.54
C SER A 768 18.62 -7.67 -9.83
N PHE A 769 19.08 -8.79 -10.37
CA PHE A 769 18.60 -9.45 -11.59
C PHE A 769 17.77 -10.71 -11.28
N LYS A 770 17.61 -11.07 -10.00
CA LYS A 770 16.89 -12.28 -9.56
C LYS A 770 15.47 -12.41 -10.10
N ASN A 771 14.79 -11.28 -10.30
CA ASN A 771 13.42 -11.22 -10.82
C ASN A 771 13.37 -10.90 -12.33
N THR A 772 14.51 -10.90 -13.04
CA THR A 772 14.55 -10.76 -14.50
C THR A 772 14.62 -12.11 -15.18
N LEU A 773 14.10 -12.17 -16.40
CA LEU A 773 14.37 -13.26 -17.34
C LEU A 773 15.41 -12.77 -18.35
N ILE A 774 16.48 -13.52 -18.59
CA ILE A 774 17.53 -13.11 -19.52
C ILE A 774 17.51 -14.02 -20.75
N VAL A 775 17.28 -13.40 -21.92
CA VAL A 775 17.23 -14.06 -23.23
C VAL A 775 18.33 -13.48 -24.11
N MET A 776 19.22 -14.34 -24.59
CA MET A 776 20.23 -14.02 -25.59
C MET A 776 19.80 -14.60 -26.94
N THR A 777 19.88 -13.84 -28.03
CA THR A 777 19.74 -14.41 -29.38
C THR A 777 21.12 -14.59 -30.02
N SER A 778 21.30 -15.67 -30.78
CA SER A 778 22.53 -15.88 -31.53
C SER A 778 22.26 -16.50 -32.90
N ASN A 779 23.02 -16.10 -33.91
CA ASN A 779 22.98 -16.70 -35.25
C ASN A 779 24.07 -17.77 -35.46
N VAL A 780 24.84 -18.13 -34.43
CA VAL A 780 25.69 -19.34 -34.41
C VAL A 780 24.80 -20.59 -34.63
N GLY A 781 25.32 -21.59 -35.36
CA GLY A 781 24.56 -22.77 -35.79
C GLY A 781 23.68 -22.56 -37.04
N SER A 782 23.45 -21.32 -37.48
CA SER A 782 22.48 -21.03 -38.56
C SER A 782 22.76 -21.72 -39.88
N THR A 783 24.03 -21.84 -40.28
CA THR A 783 24.47 -22.51 -41.52
C THR A 783 24.31 -24.03 -41.44
N SER A 784 24.64 -24.65 -40.30
CA SER A 784 24.42 -26.08 -40.08
C SER A 784 22.93 -26.43 -40.05
N ILE A 785 22.08 -25.54 -39.52
CA ILE A 785 20.62 -25.67 -39.53
C ILE A 785 20.05 -25.46 -40.94
N SER A 786 20.48 -24.44 -41.69
CA SER A 786 19.95 -24.15 -43.04
C SER A 786 20.31 -25.22 -44.07
N ASN A 787 21.52 -25.77 -43.95
CA ASN A 787 22.11 -26.69 -44.92
C ASN A 787 21.87 -28.17 -44.60
N GLY A 788 21.20 -28.48 -43.46
CA GLY A 788 20.54 -29.76 -43.16
C GLY A 788 21.32 -30.99 -43.65
N ARG A 789 22.50 -31.22 -43.09
CA ARG A 789 23.59 -32.01 -43.69
C ARG A 789 23.24 -33.50 -43.88
N SER A 790 22.59 -33.83 -45.00
CA SER A 790 22.14 -35.17 -45.40
C SER A 790 23.27 -36.11 -45.87
N ILE A 791 24.31 -36.26 -45.04
CA ILE A 791 25.42 -37.20 -45.28
C ILE A 791 25.06 -38.54 -44.62
N GLY A 792 24.17 -39.29 -45.27
CA GLY A 792 23.76 -40.62 -44.82
C GLY A 792 22.53 -41.14 -45.56
N PHE A 793 22.52 -42.43 -45.91
CA PHE A 793 21.31 -43.13 -46.35
C PHE A 793 20.39 -43.32 -45.13
N GLN A 794 19.25 -42.63 -45.10
CA GLN A 794 18.16 -42.91 -44.14
C GLN A 794 16.82 -42.93 -44.86
N THR A 795 15.98 -43.90 -44.49
CA THR A 795 14.62 -44.08 -44.99
C THR A 795 13.69 -42.99 -44.45
N GLN A 796 12.56 -42.76 -45.13
CA GLN A 796 11.58 -41.69 -44.84
C GLN A 796 10.75 -41.91 -43.55
N THR A 797 11.32 -42.56 -42.53
CA THR A 797 10.61 -43.09 -41.36
C THR A 797 11.38 -42.89 -40.05
N ASP A 798 12.26 -41.90 -39.97
CA ASP A 798 12.89 -41.49 -38.70
C ASP A 798 12.11 -40.34 -38.05
N THR A 799 11.78 -40.50 -36.77
CA THR A 799 10.91 -39.60 -36.01
C THR A 799 11.54 -38.22 -35.78
N GLU A 800 10.72 -37.17 -35.85
CA GLU A 800 11.16 -35.76 -35.75
C GLU A 800 11.97 -35.44 -34.47
N GLU A 801 11.71 -36.14 -33.37
CA GLU A 801 12.46 -35.98 -32.12
C GLU A 801 13.96 -36.28 -32.30
N LYS A 802 14.31 -37.26 -33.15
CA LYS A 802 15.70 -37.61 -33.44
C LYS A 802 16.42 -36.52 -34.23
N SER A 803 15.73 -35.90 -35.18
CA SER A 803 16.32 -34.83 -35.99
C SER A 803 16.56 -33.57 -35.16
N TYR A 804 15.65 -33.23 -34.23
CA TYR A 804 15.86 -32.12 -33.29
C TYR A 804 17.03 -32.39 -32.32
N ALA A 805 17.15 -33.60 -31.79
CA ALA A 805 18.29 -33.97 -30.94
C ALA A 805 19.64 -33.81 -31.69
N ALA A 806 19.73 -34.28 -32.94
CA ALA A 806 20.92 -34.14 -33.77
C ALA A 806 21.23 -32.68 -34.16
N MET A 807 20.20 -31.86 -34.43
CA MET A 807 20.39 -30.42 -34.64
C MET A 807 20.90 -29.72 -33.37
N LYS A 808 20.33 -30.05 -32.20
CA LYS A 808 20.76 -29.47 -30.91
C LYS A 808 22.20 -29.86 -30.55
N SER A 809 22.66 -31.08 -30.85
CA SER A 809 24.07 -31.44 -30.63
C SER A 809 25.03 -30.65 -31.54
N LEU A 810 24.74 -30.51 -32.83
CA LEU A 810 25.58 -29.74 -33.77
C LEU A 810 25.69 -28.26 -33.38
N VAL A 811 24.56 -27.64 -33.01
CA VAL A 811 24.55 -26.25 -32.53
C VAL A 811 25.32 -26.10 -31.22
N MET A 812 25.23 -27.08 -30.31
CA MET A 812 26.01 -27.08 -29.07
C MET A 812 27.52 -27.25 -29.28
N GLU A 813 27.96 -27.87 -30.38
CA GLU A 813 29.38 -27.93 -30.76
C GLU A 813 29.88 -26.58 -31.29
N GLU A 814 29.14 -25.92 -32.19
CA GLU A 814 29.48 -24.56 -32.64
C GLU A 814 29.47 -23.55 -31.48
N LEU A 815 28.49 -23.63 -30.58
CA LEU A 815 28.44 -22.77 -29.39
C LEU A 815 29.65 -22.97 -28.47
N LYS A 816 30.13 -24.21 -28.28
CA LYS A 816 31.33 -24.50 -27.48
C LYS A 816 32.63 -24.07 -28.17
N ALA A 817 32.64 -23.94 -29.49
CA ALA A 817 33.77 -23.40 -30.25
C ALA A 817 33.83 -21.86 -30.17
N PHE A 818 32.68 -21.19 -30.08
CA PHE A 818 32.59 -19.72 -30.00
C PHE A 818 32.61 -19.17 -28.57
N PHE A 819 31.75 -19.68 -27.69
CA PHE A 819 31.61 -19.23 -26.30
C PHE A 819 32.44 -20.08 -25.35
N ARG A 820 32.96 -19.45 -24.29
CA ARG A 820 33.67 -20.18 -23.23
C ARG A 820 32.73 -21.16 -22.52
N PRO A 821 33.20 -22.38 -22.17
CA PRO A 821 32.40 -23.32 -21.38
C PRO A 821 31.91 -22.73 -20.05
N GLU A 822 32.68 -21.81 -19.46
CA GLU A 822 32.33 -21.01 -18.29
C GLU A 822 30.94 -20.37 -18.42
N LEU A 823 30.67 -19.71 -19.55
CA LEU A 823 29.40 -19.03 -19.82
C LEU A 823 28.27 -20.03 -20.08
N LEU A 824 28.53 -21.04 -20.92
CA LEU A 824 27.53 -22.04 -21.30
C LEU A 824 27.05 -22.88 -20.11
N ASN A 825 27.92 -23.17 -19.15
CA ASN A 825 27.59 -23.93 -17.93
C ASN A 825 26.76 -23.12 -16.90
N ARG A 826 26.54 -21.82 -17.12
CA ARG A 826 25.69 -20.96 -16.29
C ARG A 826 24.30 -20.70 -16.88
N ILE A 827 24.01 -21.26 -18.06
CA ILE A 827 22.78 -21.01 -18.82
C ILE A 827 21.81 -22.18 -18.63
N ASP A 828 20.57 -21.87 -18.22
CA ASP A 828 19.56 -22.88 -17.86
C ASP A 828 19.16 -23.79 -19.02
N GLU A 829 19.04 -23.24 -20.23
CA GLU A 829 18.58 -23.97 -21.42
C GLU A 829 19.07 -23.28 -22.71
N VAL A 830 19.55 -24.09 -23.66
CA VAL A 830 19.83 -23.66 -25.05
C VAL A 830 18.69 -24.14 -25.95
N VAL A 831 18.06 -23.20 -26.64
CA VAL A 831 16.88 -23.39 -27.47
C VAL A 831 17.27 -23.21 -28.94
N VAL A 832 16.95 -24.18 -29.78
CA VAL A 832 17.26 -24.15 -31.22
C VAL A 832 15.97 -23.96 -32.02
N PHE A 833 15.95 -22.94 -32.87
CA PHE A 833 14.81 -22.62 -33.72
C PHE A 833 14.95 -23.33 -35.08
N ARG A 834 13.87 -23.95 -35.54
CA ARG A 834 13.80 -24.64 -36.83
C ARG A 834 13.56 -23.62 -37.97
N PRO A 835 14.02 -23.86 -39.22
CA PRO A 835 13.58 -23.07 -40.38
C PRO A 835 12.06 -23.16 -40.57
N LEU A 836 11.43 -22.09 -41.03
CA LEU A 836 9.97 -22.03 -41.20
C LEU A 836 9.50 -22.73 -42.48
N GLU A 837 8.44 -23.52 -42.37
CA GLU A 837 7.77 -24.16 -43.50
C GLU A 837 6.76 -23.24 -44.20
N LYS A 838 6.36 -23.57 -45.44
CA LYS A 838 5.33 -22.81 -46.18
C LYS A 838 3.97 -22.76 -45.46
N THR A 839 3.57 -23.87 -44.86
CA THR A 839 2.37 -24.00 -44.01
C THR A 839 2.38 -23.03 -42.83
N GLN A 840 3.51 -23.00 -42.11
CA GLN A 840 3.76 -22.11 -40.98
C GLN A 840 3.80 -20.64 -41.43
N MET A 841 4.41 -20.34 -42.58
CA MET A 841 4.48 -18.99 -43.16
C MET A 841 3.12 -18.43 -43.57
N LEU A 842 2.22 -19.25 -44.12
CA LEU A 842 0.83 -18.84 -44.39
C LEU A 842 0.06 -18.53 -43.10
N ALA A 843 0.28 -19.29 -42.02
CA ALA A 843 -0.31 -19.00 -40.72
C ALA A 843 0.26 -17.70 -40.09
N ILE A 844 1.57 -17.43 -40.23
CA ILE A 844 2.19 -16.16 -39.82
C ILE A 844 1.61 -14.99 -40.65
N LEU A 845 1.43 -15.16 -41.96
CA LEU A 845 0.80 -14.16 -42.82
C LEU A 845 -0.63 -13.83 -42.36
N ASN A 846 -1.42 -14.83 -41.97
CA ASN A 846 -2.77 -14.59 -41.44
C ASN A 846 -2.76 -13.74 -40.15
N ILE A 847 -1.80 -13.92 -39.23
CA ILE A 847 -1.65 -13.05 -38.06
C ILE A 847 -1.34 -11.61 -38.50
N MET A 848 -0.40 -11.43 -39.44
CA MET A 848 -0.04 -10.10 -39.93
C MET A 848 -1.20 -9.40 -40.65
N LEU A 849 -2.02 -10.13 -41.40
CA LEU A 849 -3.22 -9.60 -42.03
C LEU A 849 -4.31 -9.24 -41.00
N GLN A 850 -4.37 -9.92 -39.85
CA GLN A 850 -5.23 -9.50 -38.73
C GLN A 850 -4.73 -8.19 -38.08
N GLU A 851 -3.41 -7.99 -37.92
CA GLU A 851 -2.83 -6.72 -37.45
C GLU A 851 -3.12 -5.55 -38.42
N VAL A 852 -3.15 -5.82 -39.73
CA VAL A 852 -3.57 -4.85 -40.77
C VAL A 852 -5.08 -4.58 -40.71
N LYS A 853 -5.91 -5.63 -40.69
CA LYS A 853 -7.39 -5.53 -40.57
C LYS A 853 -7.80 -4.74 -39.33
N GLY A 854 -7.15 -4.96 -38.18
CA GLY A 854 -7.40 -4.20 -36.94
C GLY A 854 -7.10 -2.70 -37.07
N ARG A 855 -6.01 -2.32 -37.75
CA ARG A 855 -5.67 -0.90 -38.00
C ARG A 855 -6.65 -0.23 -38.98
N ILE A 856 -7.13 -0.95 -39.99
CA ILE A 856 -8.08 -0.42 -40.98
C ILE A 856 -9.50 -0.32 -40.37
N LEU A 857 -9.90 -1.27 -39.51
CA LEU A 857 -11.14 -1.20 -38.74
C LEU A 857 -11.19 0.01 -37.80
N ALA A 858 -10.05 0.47 -37.28
CA ALA A 858 -9.96 1.71 -36.49
C ALA A 858 -10.24 2.99 -37.33
N LEU A 859 -10.14 2.92 -38.66
CA LEU A 859 -10.59 3.96 -39.60
C LEU A 859 -12.07 3.79 -40.01
N GLY A 860 -12.76 2.79 -39.45
CA GLY A 860 -14.14 2.45 -39.76
C GLY A 860 -14.33 1.67 -41.08
N ILE A 861 -13.27 1.06 -41.62
CA ILE A 861 -13.28 0.34 -42.90
C ILE A 861 -13.04 -1.16 -42.66
N GLY A 862 -13.80 -2.03 -43.32
CA GLY A 862 -13.55 -3.47 -43.32
C GLY A 862 -12.46 -3.87 -44.31
N LEU A 863 -11.67 -4.90 -44.01
CA LEU A 863 -10.75 -5.53 -44.96
C LEU A 863 -10.96 -7.05 -44.99
N GLU A 864 -11.10 -7.62 -46.17
CA GLU A 864 -11.07 -9.07 -46.42
C GLU A 864 -10.05 -9.36 -47.55
N VAL A 865 -9.37 -10.51 -47.49
CA VAL A 865 -8.25 -10.84 -48.38
C VAL A 865 -8.41 -12.29 -48.84
N SER A 866 -8.43 -12.49 -50.16
CA SER A 866 -8.55 -13.81 -50.79
C SER A 866 -7.36 -14.72 -50.54
N ASP A 867 -7.54 -16.03 -50.72
CA ASP A 867 -6.45 -17.00 -50.58
C ASP A 867 -5.44 -16.90 -51.74
N SER A 868 -5.90 -16.56 -52.95
CA SER A 868 -5.06 -16.17 -54.10
C SER A 868 -4.09 -15.03 -53.75
N MET A 869 -4.57 -14.01 -53.05
CA MET A 869 -3.71 -12.90 -52.60
C MET A 869 -2.73 -13.34 -51.50
N LYS A 870 -3.13 -14.24 -50.59
CA LYS A 870 -2.23 -14.80 -49.56
C LYS A 870 -1.11 -15.62 -50.18
N ASP A 871 -1.41 -16.45 -51.18
CA ASP A 871 -0.40 -17.22 -51.90
C ASP A 871 0.58 -16.33 -52.68
N LEU A 872 0.11 -15.23 -53.29
CA LEU A 872 0.96 -14.25 -53.95
C LEU A 872 1.92 -13.57 -52.95
N ILE A 873 1.41 -13.11 -51.80
CA ILE A 873 2.24 -12.53 -50.73
C ILE A 873 3.23 -13.57 -50.19
N SER A 874 2.82 -14.83 -50.04
CA SER A 874 3.71 -15.91 -49.60
C SER A 874 4.79 -16.24 -50.63
N GLN A 875 4.52 -16.13 -51.94
CA GLN A 875 5.53 -16.33 -52.98
C GLN A 875 6.58 -15.22 -52.99
N HIS A 876 6.16 -13.96 -52.84
CA HIS A 876 7.09 -12.82 -52.75
C HIS A 876 7.78 -12.67 -51.37
N GLY A 877 7.19 -13.24 -50.31
CA GLY A 877 7.64 -13.08 -48.92
C GLY A 877 8.45 -14.25 -48.34
N TYR A 878 8.56 -15.38 -49.04
CA TYR A 878 9.23 -16.60 -48.56
C TYR A 878 10.70 -16.68 -49.00
N ASP A 879 11.62 -16.65 -48.03
CA ASP A 879 13.03 -17.00 -48.22
C ASP A 879 13.48 -17.95 -47.10
N LYS A 880 14.06 -19.12 -47.46
CA LYS A 880 14.55 -20.12 -46.50
C LYS A 880 15.68 -19.59 -45.60
N SER A 881 16.38 -18.55 -46.03
CA SER A 881 17.56 -17.95 -45.40
C SER A 881 17.21 -16.81 -44.44
N TYR A 882 16.16 -16.04 -44.78
CA TYR A 882 15.71 -14.85 -44.04
C TYR A 882 14.36 -15.04 -43.33
N GLY A 883 13.73 -16.22 -43.45
CA GLY A 883 12.49 -16.58 -42.75
C GLY A 883 11.33 -15.65 -43.10
N ALA A 884 10.57 -15.24 -42.08
CA ALA A 884 9.44 -14.32 -42.25
C ALA A 884 9.84 -12.84 -42.40
N ARG A 885 11.14 -12.51 -42.48
CA ARG A 885 11.60 -11.11 -42.57
C ARG A 885 11.19 -10.40 -43.87
N PRO A 886 11.21 -11.03 -45.06
CA PRO A 886 10.69 -10.40 -46.29
C PRO A 886 9.17 -10.30 -46.32
N LEU A 887 8.46 -11.23 -45.68
CA LEU A 887 6.98 -11.29 -45.63
C LEU A 887 6.36 -9.98 -45.14
N ARG A 888 6.94 -9.33 -44.13
CA ARG A 888 6.47 -8.01 -43.64
C ARG A 888 6.52 -6.93 -44.72
N ARG A 889 7.61 -6.90 -45.50
CA ARG A 889 7.76 -5.98 -46.62
C ARG A 889 6.78 -6.30 -47.76
N ALA A 890 6.55 -7.59 -48.04
CA ALA A 890 5.56 -8.00 -49.03
C ALA A 890 4.14 -7.57 -48.63
N VAL A 891 3.75 -7.70 -47.35
CA VAL A 891 2.47 -7.17 -46.84
C VAL A 891 2.38 -5.66 -47.00
N THR A 892 3.41 -4.89 -46.61
CA THR A 892 3.38 -3.43 -46.79
C THR A 892 3.23 -3.04 -48.27
N GLN A 893 4.10 -3.55 -49.14
CA GLN A 893 4.14 -3.16 -50.56
C GLN A 893 2.95 -3.65 -51.39
N LEU A 894 2.36 -4.79 -51.03
CA LEU A 894 1.25 -5.37 -51.80
C LEU A 894 -0.12 -5.01 -51.22
N VAL A 895 -0.24 -4.80 -49.90
CA VAL A 895 -1.52 -4.59 -49.20
C VAL A 895 -1.63 -3.17 -48.63
N GLU A 896 -0.68 -2.74 -47.78
CA GLU A 896 -0.81 -1.46 -47.06
C GLU A 896 -0.68 -0.26 -47.98
N ASP A 897 0.28 -0.27 -48.91
CA ASP A 897 0.52 0.81 -49.87
C ASP A 897 -0.69 0.96 -50.82
N VAL A 898 -1.18 -0.14 -51.39
CA VAL A 898 -2.31 -0.17 -52.34
C VAL A 898 -3.62 0.30 -51.69
N ILE A 899 -3.89 -0.12 -50.45
CA ILE A 899 -5.06 0.35 -49.69
C ILE A 899 -4.91 1.83 -49.32
N SER A 900 -3.70 2.29 -49.00
CA SER A 900 -3.44 3.70 -48.67
C SER A 900 -3.70 4.61 -49.87
N GLU A 901 -3.23 4.25 -51.07
CA GLU A 901 -3.53 4.99 -52.30
C GLU A 901 -5.03 5.04 -52.60
N ALA A 902 -5.75 3.93 -52.40
CA ALA A 902 -7.20 3.87 -52.63
C ALA A 902 -8.02 4.69 -51.62
N ILE A 903 -7.61 4.74 -50.35
CA ILE A 903 -8.22 5.60 -49.34
C ILE A 903 -7.91 7.07 -49.63
N LEU A 904 -6.67 7.42 -49.97
CA LEU A 904 -6.26 8.80 -50.28
C LEU A 904 -6.92 9.35 -51.56
N SER A 905 -7.19 8.49 -52.56
CA SER A 905 -7.96 8.85 -53.75
C SER A 905 -9.48 8.81 -53.55
N GLY A 906 -9.97 8.56 -52.33
CA GLY A 906 -11.38 8.62 -51.96
C GLY A 906 -12.24 7.45 -52.47
N GLN A 907 -11.61 6.34 -52.87
CA GLN A 907 -12.29 5.17 -53.44
C GLN A 907 -13.04 4.33 -52.38
N PHE A 908 -12.76 4.53 -51.09
CA PHE A 908 -13.42 3.84 -49.98
C PHE A 908 -13.75 4.83 -48.86
N LYS A 909 -14.88 4.62 -48.18
CA LYS A 909 -15.37 5.46 -47.08
C LYS A 909 -15.55 4.63 -45.79
N PRO A 910 -15.53 5.25 -44.61
CA PRO A 910 -15.94 4.58 -43.37
C PRO A 910 -17.34 3.96 -43.52
N GLY A 911 -17.46 2.67 -43.26
CA GLY A 911 -18.62 1.83 -43.53
C GLY A 911 -18.47 0.88 -44.74
N ASP A 912 -17.53 1.13 -45.66
CA ASP A 912 -17.22 0.18 -46.73
C ASP A 912 -16.39 -1.01 -46.22
N THR A 913 -16.53 -2.16 -46.87
CA THR A 913 -15.59 -3.29 -46.74
C THR A 913 -14.82 -3.47 -48.04
N ILE A 914 -13.50 -3.37 -47.95
CA ILE A 914 -12.53 -3.66 -49.01
C ILE A 914 -12.41 -5.18 -49.11
N MET A 915 -12.72 -5.75 -50.28
CA MET A 915 -12.33 -7.10 -50.64
C MET A 915 -11.13 -7.03 -51.58
N MET A 916 -10.03 -7.62 -51.15
CA MET A 916 -8.75 -7.63 -51.86
C MET A 916 -8.47 -8.99 -52.51
N ASP A 917 -8.17 -8.97 -53.80
CA ASP A 917 -7.93 -10.18 -54.60
C ASP A 917 -6.82 -9.95 -55.64
N THR A 918 -6.58 -10.94 -56.50
CA THR A 918 -5.64 -10.88 -57.62
C THR A 918 -6.37 -10.87 -58.97
N ASP A 919 -6.09 -9.87 -59.81
CA ASP A 919 -6.53 -9.86 -61.20
C ASP A 919 -5.98 -11.06 -61.98
N ALA A 920 -6.58 -11.38 -63.13
CA ALA A 920 -6.13 -12.40 -64.09
C ALA A 920 -4.72 -12.19 -64.67
N THR A 921 -4.01 -11.12 -64.26
CA THR A 921 -2.59 -10.85 -64.58
C THR A 921 -1.64 -11.06 -63.39
N GLY A 922 -2.13 -11.54 -62.24
CA GLY A 922 -1.34 -11.73 -61.03
C GLY A 922 -0.97 -10.42 -60.33
N LYS A 923 -1.89 -9.44 -60.31
CA LYS A 923 -1.71 -8.13 -59.64
C LYS A 923 -2.77 -7.91 -58.56
N PRO A 924 -2.45 -7.22 -57.46
CA PRO A 924 -3.43 -6.89 -56.43
C PRO A 924 -4.50 -5.95 -56.98
N CYS A 925 -5.77 -6.28 -56.76
CA CYS A 925 -6.92 -5.43 -57.06
C CYS A 925 -7.82 -5.29 -55.82
N LEU A 926 -8.56 -4.17 -55.76
CA LEU A 926 -9.46 -3.84 -54.66
C LEU A 926 -10.89 -3.69 -55.18
N SER A 927 -11.84 -4.26 -54.45
CA SER A 927 -13.27 -4.18 -54.75
C SER A 927 -14.08 -3.84 -53.49
N ARG A 928 -15.30 -3.32 -53.65
CA ARG A 928 -16.24 -3.10 -52.53
C ARG A 928 -17.14 -4.31 -52.38
N LEU A 929 -17.17 -4.88 -51.18
CA LEU A 929 -18.02 -6.05 -50.86
C LEU A 929 -19.53 -5.70 -50.92
N ASN A 930 -19.87 -4.40 -50.82
CA ASN A 930 -21.24 -3.88 -50.94
C ASN A 930 -21.88 -4.00 -52.34
N ASP A 931 -21.10 -4.25 -53.41
CA ASP A 931 -21.57 -4.22 -54.82
C ASP A 931 -21.61 -5.60 -55.50
N GLN A 932 -21.52 -6.71 -54.76
CA GLN A 932 -21.69 -8.05 -55.34
C GLN A 932 -23.14 -8.36 -55.72
N THR A 933 -23.53 -7.92 -56.90
CA THR A 933 -24.62 -8.54 -57.68
C THR A 933 -24.19 -9.96 -58.06
N VAL A 934 -24.51 -10.92 -57.19
CA VAL A 934 -24.23 -12.35 -57.41
C VAL A 934 -24.90 -12.79 -58.72
N LYS A 935 -24.10 -12.99 -59.76
CA LYS A 935 -24.53 -13.67 -60.98
C LYS A 935 -24.68 -15.16 -60.68
N LEU A 936 -25.84 -15.52 -60.14
CA LEU A 936 -26.35 -16.87 -60.19
C LEU A 936 -26.39 -17.32 -61.65
N SER A 937 -25.58 -18.31 -62.00
CA SER A 937 -25.69 -19.01 -63.29
C SER A 937 -26.98 -19.82 -63.32
N ASP A 938 -27.73 -19.74 -64.41
CA ASP A 938 -29.12 -20.22 -64.49
C ASP A 938 -29.32 -21.72 -64.20
N PRO A 939 -30.42 -22.10 -63.52
CA PRO A 939 -30.71 -23.49 -63.16
C PRO A 939 -31.45 -24.28 -64.26
N THR A 940 -30.69 -24.96 -65.13
CA THR A 940 -31.13 -26.09 -65.99
C THR A 940 -32.11 -25.76 -67.14
N PRO A 941 -32.23 -26.61 -68.18
CA PRO A 941 -33.05 -27.83 -68.07
C PRO A 941 -32.45 -29.11 -68.71
N THR A 942 -32.93 -30.25 -68.19
CA THR A 942 -32.93 -31.62 -68.74
C THR A 942 -32.34 -31.90 -70.15
N LEU A 943 -31.34 -32.78 -70.21
CA LEU A 943 -31.56 -34.21 -70.53
C LEU A 943 -30.42 -35.09 -69.98
#